data_AF-A0A1F6QJ57-F1
#
_entry.id   AF-A0A1F6QJ57-F1
#
_cell.length_a   1.000
_cell.length_b   1.000
_cell.length_c   1.000
_cell.angle_alpha   90.00
_cell.angle_beta   90.00
_cell.angle_gamma   90.00
#
_symmetry.space_group_name_H-M   'P 1'
#
loop_
_entity.id
_entity.type
_entity.pdbx_description
1 polymer ?
#
loop_
_entity_poly.entity_id
_entity_poly.type
_entity_poly.pdbx_seq_one_letter_code
_entity_poly.pdbx_strand_id
1 'polypeptide(L)'
;MSIKARLNIISILVIISFIVILGISLQSSYKQRALIRNIYEKDVKGIETVARISDQFSFSNSTLLKLSTLAIMGEDESKIRTEANSSLELFLKAIKTLEDIIKNNRIIKGNIPEYKSFQESLNNYQVLYKKITDMTSIGDTYSAAEIYPKSQDEFQSIIKFLNKFIIKTQSENTHKSYVNFLSISSRNTMILIIVSLITIFMTFIVLSIIIKKILNPLKLFSDAVNTVINTGNFSTIISYDNNDEIKPILDQFNRFMQTLKTAISDINETMEAIANGDYSKKISVNLNGDLLVMKNNINTSMNQMGVAISSINEVVLSLSQGQFKNRISASLKGELNFLKDNMNHSLNMLESNIDAINSVMSSVSKNDLKPRVQVESLGELKILSGNINHSLDTLVNALSTIAEQASNVAEAANQTSAAVVEVANSSQTQSTAIRDIKASVQTSNNSFKLLAENADLASKTASKSKDLVRSGQNKIKLMVDVVQIISENSMQINSITDLISDIASQTNLLSLNAAIEAARAGAHGKGFAVVADEVRKLAENSAQSANDISKLVDKAVKETEKGVAAAIEVNKDMEDVSESVIAVTEMINSISSALDNQTHTFSIIHKNVESLSQTSEDNNAIAEEITAASEELSALSYNTMSEVKKFYL
;
A
#
# COMPACT_ATOMS: atom_id res chain seq x y z
N MET A 1 65.34 21.59 -33.16
CA MET A 1 65.13 21.96 -34.58
C MET A 1 63.74 21.50 -34.95
N SER A 2 62.83 22.45 -35.21
CA SER A 2 61.42 22.17 -35.44
C SER A 2 61.21 21.13 -36.53
N ILE A 3 60.15 20.32 -36.41
CA ILE A 3 59.70 19.41 -37.47
C ILE A 3 59.68 20.14 -38.83
N LYS A 4 59.19 21.39 -38.84
CA LYS A 4 59.21 22.29 -40.00
C LYS A 4 60.62 22.59 -40.52
N ALA A 5 61.56 22.91 -39.63
CA ALA A 5 62.94 23.18 -40.02
C ALA A 5 63.66 21.92 -40.54
N ARG A 6 63.41 20.75 -39.94
CA ARG A 6 63.96 19.45 -40.43
C ARG A 6 63.44 19.14 -41.84
N LEU A 7 62.14 19.29 -42.07
CA LEU A 7 61.52 19.12 -43.39
C LEU A 7 62.09 20.11 -44.41
N ASN A 8 62.27 21.38 -44.04
CA ASN A 8 62.86 22.39 -44.94
C ASN A 8 64.31 22.07 -45.33
N ILE A 9 65.17 21.65 -44.38
CA ILE A 9 66.56 21.27 -44.71
C ILE A 9 66.58 20.08 -45.67
N ILE A 10 65.71 19.10 -45.45
CA ILE A 10 65.55 17.94 -46.31
C ILE A 10 65.16 18.36 -47.74
N SER A 11 64.17 19.23 -47.89
CA SER A 11 63.73 19.73 -49.20
C SER A 11 64.84 20.50 -49.93
N ILE A 12 65.62 21.32 -49.20
CA ILE A 12 66.76 22.06 -49.75
C ILE A 12 67.86 21.12 -50.25
N LEU A 13 68.20 20.06 -49.51
CA LEU A 13 69.21 19.08 -49.92
C LEU A 13 68.82 18.34 -51.20
N VAL A 14 67.54 17.99 -51.36
CA VAL A 14 67.05 17.35 -52.58
C VAL A 14 67.15 18.29 -53.79
N ILE A 15 66.76 19.56 -53.64
CA ILE A 15 66.85 20.58 -54.71
C ILE A 15 68.30 20.82 -55.14
N ILE A 16 69.23 20.96 -54.20
CA ILE A 16 70.66 21.18 -54.49
C ILE A 16 71.21 20.02 -55.32
N SER A 17 70.84 18.78 -55.00
CA SER A 17 71.32 17.60 -55.72
C SER A 17 70.89 17.59 -57.20
N PHE A 18 69.68 18.06 -57.50
CA PHE A 18 69.13 18.14 -58.85
C PHE A 18 69.86 19.20 -59.71
N ILE A 19 70.20 20.35 -59.11
CA ILE A 19 70.95 21.44 -59.77
C ILE A 19 72.36 20.97 -60.17
N VAL A 20 73.03 20.21 -59.30
CA VAL A 20 74.38 19.68 -59.57
C VAL A 20 74.39 18.72 -60.76
N ILE A 21 73.39 17.83 -60.87
CA ILE A 21 73.25 16.89 -62.00
C ILE A 21 73.06 17.65 -63.32
N LEU A 22 72.20 18.68 -63.34
CA LEU A 22 71.93 19.48 -64.53
C LEU A 22 73.19 20.22 -65.03
N GLY A 23 73.97 20.80 -64.11
CA GLY A 23 75.18 21.56 -64.44
C GLY A 23 76.28 20.72 -65.08
N ILE A 24 76.52 19.50 -64.57
CA ILE A 24 77.54 18.59 -65.10
C ILE A 24 77.19 18.13 -66.53
N SER A 25 75.90 17.88 -66.80
CA SER A 25 75.43 17.45 -68.13
C SER A 25 75.61 18.54 -69.21
N LEU A 26 75.30 19.80 -68.88
CA LEU A 26 75.48 20.94 -69.79
C LEU A 26 76.95 21.20 -70.12
N GLN A 27 77.84 21.12 -69.14
CA GLN A 27 79.29 21.33 -69.33
C GLN A 27 79.90 20.25 -70.25
N SER A 28 79.47 19.00 -70.12
CA SER A 28 79.87 17.88 -70.99
C SER A 28 79.55 18.17 -72.47
N SER A 29 78.32 18.63 -72.74
CA SER A 29 77.83 18.92 -74.09
C SER A 29 78.56 20.09 -74.77
N TYR A 30 79.03 21.06 -73.98
CA TYR A 30 79.81 22.18 -74.50
C TYR A 30 81.19 21.75 -74.99
N LYS A 31 81.91 20.92 -74.22
CA LYS A 31 83.27 20.46 -74.56
C LYS A 31 83.29 19.60 -75.83
N GLN A 32 82.28 18.76 -76.07
CA GLN A 32 82.21 17.93 -77.28
C GLN A 32 82.09 18.76 -78.56
N ARG A 33 81.31 19.86 -78.55
CA ARG A 33 81.15 20.75 -79.71
C ARG A 33 82.42 21.51 -80.10
N ALA A 34 83.26 21.85 -79.14
CA ALA A 34 84.52 22.55 -79.40
C ALA A 34 85.53 21.65 -80.15
N LEU A 35 85.55 20.35 -79.87
CA LEU A 35 86.50 19.40 -80.45
C LEU A 35 86.24 19.18 -81.96
N ILE A 36 84.96 19.05 -82.36
CA ILE A 36 84.55 18.78 -83.75
C ILE A 36 84.96 19.92 -84.69
N ARG A 37 84.87 21.17 -84.25
CA ARG A 37 85.21 22.35 -85.06
C ARG A 37 86.69 22.42 -85.44
N ASN A 38 87.56 22.01 -84.53
CA ASN A 38 89.01 22.12 -84.70
C ASN A 38 89.56 21.14 -85.75
N ILE A 39 88.88 20.00 -85.95
CA ILE A 39 89.25 18.96 -86.93
C ILE A 39 89.04 19.45 -88.37
N TYR A 40 87.96 20.20 -88.64
CA TYR A 40 87.62 20.64 -89.99
C TYR A 40 88.55 21.74 -90.53
N GLU A 41 88.86 22.75 -89.72
CA GLU A 41 89.64 23.92 -90.19
C GLU A 41 91.13 23.64 -90.41
N LYS A 42 91.75 22.79 -89.59
CA LYS A 42 93.21 22.61 -89.60
C LYS A 42 93.69 21.43 -90.45
N ASP A 43 92.95 20.34 -90.48
CA ASP A 43 93.51 19.08 -90.99
C ASP A 43 93.05 18.74 -92.42
N VAL A 44 91.92 19.32 -92.90
CA VAL A 44 91.34 18.99 -94.22
C VAL A 44 91.78 19.96 -95.33
N LYS A 45 91.87 21.27 -95.05
CA LYS A 45 92.06 22.32 -96.08
C LYS A 45 93.46 22.32 -96.75
N GLY A 46 94.48 21.80 -96.08
CA GLY A 46 95.86 21.76 -96.60
C GLY A 46 96.10 20.70 -97.69
N ILE A 47 95.30 19.63 -97.71
CA ILE A 47 95.49 18.49 -98.63
C ILE A 47 95.02 18.85 -100.05
N GLU A 48 93.97 19.66 -100.19
CA GLU A 48 93.43 20.12 -101.49
C GLU A 48 94.44 20.96 -102.29
N THR A 49 95.32 21.71 -101.60
CA THR A 49 96.29 22.60 -102.25
C THR A 49 97.47 21.82 -102.86
N VAL A 50 97.86 20.67 -102.28
CA VAL A 50 98.99 19.86 -102.75
C VAL A 50 98.64 19.06 -104.01
N ALA A 51 97.39 18.59 -104.13
CA ALA A 51 96.92 17.94 -105.36
C ALA A 51 97.03 18.85 -106.59
N ARG A 52 96.65 20.14 -106.44
CA ARG A 52 96.73 21.16 -107.49
C ARG A 52 98.18 21.42 -107.99
N ILE A 53 99.17 21.26 -107.12
CA ILE A 53 100.59 21.44 -107.46
C ILE A 53 101.10 20.29 -108.31
N SER A 54 100.67 19.06 -108.03
CA SER A 54 101.05 17.87 -108.82
C SER A 54 100.61 17.97 -110.29
N ASP A 55 99.44 18.58 -110.55
CA ASP A 55 98.95 18.80 -111.92
C ASP A 55 99.82 19.81 -112.69
N GLN A 56 100.26 20.89 -112.04
CA GLN A 56 101.11 21.91 -112.65
C GLN A 56 102.48 21.36 -113.06
N PHE A 57 103.03 20.46 -112.25
CA PHE A 57 104.28 19.76 -112.54
C PHE A 57 104.19 18.92 -113.83
N SER A 58 103.09 18.18 -113.99
CA SER A 58 102.86 17.33 -115.18
C SER A 58 102.72 18.13 -116.46
N PHE A 59 102.08 19.30 -116.40
CA PHE A 59 101.98 20.21 -117.55
C PHE A 59 103.37 20.68 -118.02
N SER A 60 104.24 21.09 -117.09
CA SER A 60 105.57 21.61 -117.43
C SER A 60 106.47 20.58 -118.11
N ASN A 61 106.42 19.33 -117.64
CA ASN A 61 107.20 18.25 -118.22
C ASN A 61 106.75 17.84 -119.64
N SER A 62 105.45 17.94 -119.92
CA SER A 62 104.86 17.74 -121.25
C SER A 62 105.42 18.75 -122.27
N THR A 63 105.56 20.01 -121.85
CA THR A 63 106.13 21.07 -122.72
C THR A 63 107.62 20.85 -122.99
N LEU A 64 108.38 20.37 -121.98
CA LEU A 64 109.80 20.04 -122.14
C LEU A 64 110.01 18.90 -123.15
N LEU A 65 109.12 17.90 -123.15
CA LEU A 65 109.15 16.80 -124.14
C LEU A 65 109.06 17.34 -125.57
N LYS A 66 108.02 18.15 -125.84
CA LYS A 66 107.78 18.76 -127.16
C LYS A 66 108.99 19.57 -127.63
N LEU A 67 109.65 20.26 -126.71
CA LEU A 67 110.83 21.06 -127.01
C LEU A 67 112.03 20.18 -127.41
N SER A 68 112.24 19.06 -126.73
CA SER A 68 113.35 18.15 -127.03
C SER A 68 113.19 17.38 -128.36
N THR A 69 111.97 17.27 -128.90
CA THR A 69 111.67 16.49 -130.13
C THR A 69 111.53 17.32 -131.41
N LEU A 70 111.82 18.62 -131.35
CA LEU A 70 111.62 19.60 -132.43
C LEU A 70 112.25 19.20 -133.78
N ALA A 71 113.40 18.52 -133.79
CA ALA A 71 114.07 18.06 -135.02
C ALA A 71 113.31 16.98 -135.80
N ILE A 72 112.31 16.34 -135.19
CA ILE A 72 111.57 15.23 -135.80
C ILE A 72 110.22 15.70 -136.37
N MET A 73 109.68 16.84 -135.92
CA MET A 73 108.24 17.15 -136.10
C MET A 73 107.92 18.31 -137.06
N GLY A 74 108.92 19.07 -137.51
CA GLY A 74 108.70 20.15 -138.49
C GLY A 74 107.78 21.29 -138.00
N GLU A 75 107.62 21.45 -136.68
CA GLU A 75 106.79 22.50 -136.06
C GLU A 75 107.56 23.84 -135.86
N ASP A 76 106.80 24.93 -135.73
CA ASP A 76 107.29 26.32 -135.58
C ASP A 76 108.03 26.55 -134.24
N GLU A 77 109.35 26.64 -134.32
CA GLU A 77 110.30 26.64 -133.21
C GLU A 77 110.10 27.80 -132.20
N SER A 78 109.53 28.92 -132.63
CA SER A 78 109.30 30.12 -131.80
C SER A 78 108.20 29.91 -130.74
N LYS A 79 107.15 29.16 -131.09
CA LYS A 79 105.95 29.01 -130.24
C LYS A 79 106.19 28.06 -129.07
N ILE A 80 106.89 26.95 -129.32
CA ILE A 80 107.18 25.92 -128.29
C ILE A 80 108.18 26.46 -127.26
N ARG A 81 109.14 27.30 -127.68
CA ARG A 81 110.05 27.98 -126.73
C ARG A 81 109.32 28.93 -125.79
N THR A 82 108.36 29.67 -126.31
CA THR A 82 107.57 30.62 -125.51
C THR A 82 106.71 29.86 -124.48
N GLU A 83 106.12 28.72 -124.88
CA GLU A 83 105.42 27.82 -123.97
C GLU A 83 106.35 27.19 -122.92
N ALA A 84 107.57 26.77 -123.29
CA ALA A 84 108.50 26.11 -122.38
C ALA A 84 109.07 27.05 -121.30
N ASN A 85 109.26 28.33 -121.61
CA ASN A 85 109.68 29.33 -120.63
C ASN A 85 108.53 29.70 -119.67
N SER A 86 107.31 29.84 -120.20
CA SER A 86 106.11 30.12 -119.39
C SER A 86 105.78 28.96 -118.43
N SER A 87 105.90 27.71 -118.89
CA SER A 87 105.66 26.53 -118.06
C SER A 87 106.69 26.39 -116.93
N LEU A 88 107.96 26.70 -117.19
CA LEU A 88 109.01 26.69 -116.18
C LEU A 88 108.76 27.73 -115.07
N GLU A 89 108.26 28.92 -115.41
CA GLU A 89 107.94 29.95 -114.42
C GLU A 89 106.80 29.52 -113.49
N LEU A 90 105.74 28.91 -114.06
CA LEU A 90 104.65 28.31 -113.30
C LEU A 90 105.13 27.17 -112.38
N PHE A 91 106.02 26.33 -112.89
CA PHE A 91 106.64 25.24 -112.14
C PHE A 91 107.44 25.75 -110.92
N LEU A 92 108.27 26.77 -111.10
CA LEU A 92 109.04 27.38 -110.01
C LEU A 92 108.13 28.00 -108.93
N LYS A 93 107.00 28.59 -109.32
CA LYS A 93 106.01 29.14 -108.39
C LYS A 93 105.27 28.04 -107.60
N ALA A 94 104.95 26.93 -108.28
CA ALA A 94 104.32 25.77 -107.67
C ALA A 94 105.24 25.11 -106.61
N ILE A 95 106.54 25.02 -106.90
CA ILE A 95 107.56 24.53 -105.96
C ILE A 95 107.58 25.33 -104.67
N LYS A 96 107.66 26.66 -104.77
CA LYS A 96 107.74 27.53 -103.60
C LYS A 96 106.51 27.37 -102.69
N THR A 97 105.33 27.20 -103.29
CA THR A 97 104.07 26.98 -102.58
C THR A 97 104.05 25.61 -101.87
N LEU A 98 104.57 24.57 -102.52
CA LEU A 98 104.71 23.25 -101.93
C LEU A 98 105.65 23.27 -100.73
N GLU A 99 106.80 23.94 -100.85
CA GLU A 99 107.76 24.07 -99.77
C GLU A 99 107.16 24.75 -98.54
N ASP A 100 106.33 25.79 -98.70
CA ASP A 100 105.65 26.47 -97.59
C ASP A 100 104.63 25.57 -96.87
N ILE A 101 103.86 24.76 -97.61
CA ILE A 101 102.92 23.79 -97.02
C ILE A 101 103.68 22.75 -96.19
N ILE A 102 104.79 22.23 -96.72
CA ILE A 102 105.63 21.25 -96.03
C ILE A 102 106.30 21.88 -94.79
N LYS A 103 106.72 23.15 -94.85
CA LYS A 103 107.36 23.86 -93.73
C LYS A 103 106.40 24.11 -92.56
N ASN A 104 105.13 24.43 -92.86
CA ASN A 104 104.13 24.82 -91.87
C ASN A 104 103.35 23.63 -91.29
N ASN A 105 103.38 22.47 -91.93
CA ASN A 105 102.71 21.27 -91.43
C ASN A 105 103.68 20.45 -90.54
N ARG A 106 103.63 20.69 -89.22
CA ARG A 106 104.53 20.10 -88.20
C ARG A 106 104.62 18.57 -88.21
N ILE A 107 103.66 17.89 -88.83
CA ILE A 107 103.60 16.43 -88.90
C ILE A 107 104.64 15.87 -89.91
N ILE A 108 105.11 16.68 -90.87
CA ILE A 108 105.85 16.16 -92.05
C ILE A 108 107.33 16.57 -92.06
N LYS A 109 107.74 17.51 -91.22
CA LYS A 109 109.14 17.99 -91.11
C LYS A 109 110.14 16.92 -90.62
N GLY A 110 109.71 15.69 -90.34
CA GLY A 110 110.58 14.66 -89.79
C GLY A 110 110.41 13.24 -90.31
N ASN A 111 109.51 12.94 -91.27
CA ASN A 111 109.16 11.53 -91.50
C ASN A 111 108.68 11.10 -92.89
N ILE A 112 109.13 11.81 -93.92
CA ILE A 112 109.17 11.21 -95.25
C ILE A 112 110.64 11.12 -95.62
N PRO A 113 111.30 9.97 -95.41
CA PRO A 113 112.70 9.77 -95.76
C PRO A 113 113.00 10.22 -97.20
N GLU A 114 112.00 10.10 -98.06
CA GLU A 114 112.05 10.47 -99.46
C GLU A 114 111.96 11.99 -99.72
N TYR A 115 111.77 12.86 -98.72
CA TYR A 115 111.69 14.32 -98.96
C TYR A 115 113.03 14.91 -99.39
N LYS A 116 114.14 14.40 -98.84
CA LYS A 116 115.47 14.86 -99.22
C LYS A 116 115.80 14.43 -100.66
N SER A 117 115.50 13.17 -101.00
CA SER A 117 115.61 12.69 -102.38
C SER A 117 114.65 13.40 -103.33
N PHE A 118 113.46 13.79 -102.86
CA PHE A 118 112.54 14.62 -103.63
C PHE A 118 113.14 15.99 -103.94
N GLN A 119 113.71 16.69 -102.96
CA GLN A 119 114.38 17.97 -103.20
C GLN A 119 115.56 17.83 -104.16
N GLU A 120 116.30 16.73 -104.05
CA GLU A 120 117.45 16.46 -104.92
C GLU A 120 116.98 16.19 -106.37
N SER A 121 115.99 15.31 -106.56
CA SER A 121 115.34 15.09 -107.86
C SER A 121 114.73 16.36 -108.43
N LEU A 122 114.13 17.21 -107.58
CA LEU A 122 113.56 18.49 -107.99
C LEU A 122 114.62 19.45 -108.53
N ASN A 123 115.75 19.55 -107.84
CA ASN A 123 116.84 20.42 -108.23
C ASN A 123 117.54 19.90 -109.50
N ASN A 124 117.76 18.60 -109.57
CA ASN A 124 118.30 17.94 -110.77
C ASN A 124 117.38 18.13 -111.97
N TYR A 125 116.07 17.95 -111.78
CA TYR A 125 115.09 18.17 -112.82
C TYR A 125 115.13 19.62 -113.32
N GLN A 126 115.22 20.62 -112.44
CA GLN A 126 115.36 22.02 -112.85
C GLN A 126 116.62 22.27 -113.68
N VAL A 127 117.76 21.73 -113.25
CA VAL A 127 119.03 21.88 -113.97
C VAL A 127 118.94 21.23 -115.34
N LEU A 128 118.39 20.02 -115.42
CA LEU A 128 118.22 19.30 -116.68
C LEU A 128 117.20 19.99 -117.59
N TYR A 129 116.09 20.47 -117.05
CA TYR A 129 115.08 21.25 -117.77
C TYR A 129 115.74 22.43 -118.45
N LYS A 130 116.51 23.22 -117.69
CA LYS A 130 117.24 24.38 -118.18
C LYS A 130 118.29 24.00 -119.23
N LYS A 131 119.03 22.92 -119.01
CA LYS A 131 120.06 22.46 -119.96
C LYS A 131 119.44 22.02 -121.29
N ILE A 132 118.29 21.35 -121.26
CA ILE A 132 117.53 20.94 -122.45
C ILE A 132 116.98 22.17 -123.17
N THR A 133 116.48 23.17 -122.44
CA THR A 133 116.06 24.45 -123.03
C THR A 133 117.24 25.21 -123.66
N ASP A 134 118.38 25.26 -122.98
CA ASP A 134 119.59 25.97 -123.43
C ASP A 134 120.28 25.27 -124.61
N MET A 135 120.21 23.95 -124.74
CA MET A 135 120.76 23.19 -125.88
C MET A 135 119.87 23.29 -127.12
N THR A 136 118.55 23.17 -126.95
CA THR A 136 117.58 23.36 -128.05
C THR A 136 117.63 24.79 -128.59
N SER A 137 117.62 25.80 -127.71
CA SER A 137 118.69 26.78 -127.64
C SER A 137 119.41 27.24 -128.91
N ILE A 138 120.43 26.45 -129.23
CA ILE A 138 121.52 26.72 -130.14
C ILE A 138 121.51 25.72 -131.31
N GLY A 139 120.40 25.02 -131.51
CA GLY A 139 120.19 24.06 -132.60
C GLY A 139 120.65 22.64 -132.27
N ASP A 140 121.18 22.38 -131.08
CA ASP A 140 121.63 21.06 -130.66
C ASP A 140 120.50 20.25 -130.01
N THR A 141 119.52 19.93 -130.85
CA THR A 141 118.30 19.19 -130.48
C THR A 141 118.57 17.70 -130.23
N TYR A 142 119.61 17.12 -130.86
CA TYR A 142 119.95 15.71 -130.70
C TYR A 142 120.50 15.43 -129.31
N SER A 143 121.44 16.25 -128.83
CA SER A 143 121.97 16.17 -127.47
C SER A 143 120.88 16.45 -126.42
N ALA A 144 119.95 17.35 -126.73
CA ALA A 144 118.81 17.64 -125.85
C ALA A 144 117.84 16.44 -125.73
N ALA A 145 117.56 15.74 -126.82
CA ALA A 145 116.74 14.52 -126.83
C ALA A 145 117.41 13.35 -126.10
N GLU A 146 118.75 13.26 -126.11
CA GLU A 146 119.50 12.24 -125.38
C GLU A 146 119.49 12.47 -123.85
N ILE A 147 119.44 13.73 -123.41
CA ILE A 147 119.43 14.11 -122.00
C ILE A 147 118.00 14.10 -121.41
N TYR A 148 116.97 14.32 -122.24
CA TYR A 148 115.56 14.35 -121.80
C TYR A 148 115.11 13.13 -120.97
N PRO A 149 115.43 11.87 -121.32
CA PRO A 149 115.10 10.69 -120.51
C PRO A 149 115.58 10.79 -119.06
N LYS A 150 116.76 11.37 -118.82
CA LYS A 150 117.26 11.58 -117.45
C LYS A 150 116.41 12.61 -116.69
N SER A 151 115.89 13.64 -117.37
CA SER A 151 114.94 14.56 -116.74
C SER A 151 113.61 13.87 -116.44
N GLN A 152 113.16 12.94 -117.28
CA GLN A 152 111.93 12.20 -117.08
C GLN A 152 111.98 11.30 -115.82
N ASP A 153 113.12 10.65 -115.57
CA ASP A 153 113.31 9.83 -114.36
C ASP A 153 113.23 10.65 -113.08
N GLU A 154 113.82 11.85 -113.09
CA GLU A 154 113.73 12.79 -111.96
C GLU A 154 112.30 13.31 -111.78
N PHE A 155 111.59 13.61 -112.87
CA PHE A 155 110.18 14.02 -112.85
C PHE A 155 109.26 12.94 -112.24
N GLN A 156 109.42 11.68 -112.62
CA GLN A 156 108.63 10.58 -112.08
C GLN A 156 108.86 10.38 -110.58
N SER A 157 110.10 10.56 -110.12
CA SER A 157 110.43 10.50 -108.69
C SER A 157 109.72 11.60 -107.88
N ILE A 158 109.60 12.80 -108.46
CA ILE A 158 108.90 13.95 -107.88
C ILE A 158 107.39 13.66 -107.74
N ILE A 159 106.72 13.20 -108.80
CA ILE A 159 105.27 12.90 -108.77
C ILE A 159 104.94 11.75 -107.81
N LYS A 160 105.78 10.71 -107.78
CA LYS A 160 105.60 9.56 -106.88
C LYS A 160 105.64 9.99 -105.41
N PHE A 161 106.51 10.94 -105.06
CA PHE A 161 106.54 11.52 -103.72
C PHE A 161 105.26 12.30 -103.41
N LEU A 162 104.81 13.18 -104.31
CA LEU A 162 103.61 14.01 -104.11
C LEU A 162 102.35 13.16 -103.86
N ASN A 163 102.15 12.08 -104.61
CA ASN A 163 101.02 11.17 -104.41
C ASN A 163 101.10 10.43 -103.06
N LYS A 164 102.29 9.99 -102.66
CA LYS A 164 102.49 9.31 -101.37
C LYS A 164 102.29 10.27 -100.18
N PHE A 165 102.66 11.54 -100.34
CA PHE A 165 102.47 12.61 -99.36
C PHE A 165 100.98 12.84 -99.06
N ILE A 166 100.13 12.90 -100.09
CA ILE A 166 98.67 13.11 -99.94
C ILE A 166 98.03 11.97 -99.14
N ILE A 167 98.31 10.71 -99.50
CA ILE A 167 97.69 9.53 -98.89
C ILE A 167 98.06 9.40 -97.40
N LYS A 168 99.34 9.57 -97.05
CA LYS A 168 99.80 9.39 -95.66
C LYS A 168 99.24 10.47 -94.73
N THR A 169 99.20 11.72 -95.19
CA THR A 169 98.70 12.86 -94.39
C THR A 169 97.21 12.72 -94.06
N GLN A 170 96.42 12.14 -94.98
CA GLN A 170 94.98 11.95 -94.77
C GLN A 170 94.63 10.80 -93.81
N SER A 171 95.42 9.73 -93.80
CA SER A 171 95.19 8.55 -92.94
C SER A 171 95.43 8.84 -91.45
N GLU A 172 96.53 9.51 -91.09
CA GLU A 172 96.94 9.68 -89.68
C GLU A 172 96.08 10.70 -88.92
N ASN A 173 95.64 11.80 -89.56
CA ASN A 173 94.84 12.84 -88.90
C ASN A 173 93.41 12.37 -88.57
N THR A 174 92.86 11.45 -89.38
CA THR A 174 91.48 10.95 -89.20
C THR A 174 91.37 9.95 -88.04
N HIS A 175 92.38 9.10 -87.84
CA HIS A 175 92.38 8.09 -86.77
C HIS A 175 92.54 8.70 -85.37
N LYS A 176 93.46 9.66 -85.21
CA LYS A 176 93.76 10.28 -83.91
C LYS A 176 92.57 11.08 -83.34
N SER A 177 91.79 11.69 -84.23
CA SER A 177 90.59 12.46 -83.89
C SER A 177 89.44 11.58 -83.39
N TYR A 178 89.30 10.36 -83.91
CA TYR A 178 88.26 9.41 -83.50
C TYR A 178 88.50 8.83 -82.09
N VAL A 179 89.73 8.44 -81.78
CA VAL A 179 90.08 7.85 -80.46
C VAL A 179 89.91 8.86 -79.32
N ASN A 180 90.27 10.13 -79.55
CA ASN A 180 90.08 11.19 -78.55
C ASN A 180 88.60 11.48 -78.24
N PHE A 181 87.69 11.31 -79.20
CA PHE A 181 86.26 11.51 -78.98
C PHE A 181 85.67 10.42 -78.06
N LEU A 182 86.05 9.15 -78.28
CA LEU A 182 85.57 8.02 -77.48
C LEU A 182 85.98 8.10 -76.01
N SER A 183 87.23 8.49 -75.70
CA SER A 183 87.73 8.55 -74.32
C SER A 183 87.07 9.66 -73.48
N ILE A 184 86.73 10.80 -74.10
CA ILE A 184 86.03 11.90 -73.42
C ILE A 184 84.57 11.52 -73.16
N SER A 185 83.93 10.82 -74.11
CA SER A 185 82.54 10.39 -73.98
C SER A 185 82.35 9.39 -72.84
N SER A 186 83.20 8.37 -72.73
CA SER A 186 83.08 7.33 -71.69
C SER A 186 83.29 7.87 -70.27
N ARG A 187 84.25 8.79 -70.07
CA ARG A 187 84.50 9.42 -68.76
C ARG A 187 83.30 10.23 -68.27
N ASN A 188 82.60 10.94 -69.16
CA ASN A 188 81.47 11.78 -68.78
C ASN A 188 80.22 10.96 -68.42
N THR A 189 79.98 9.82 -69.08
CA THR A 189 78.87 8.91 -68.75
C THR A 189 79.05 8.27 -67.36
N MET A 190 80.29 7.96 -66.98
CA MET A 190 80.61 7.33 -65.69
C MET A 190 80.33 8.26 -64.49
N ILE A 191 80.59 9.57 -64.63
CA ILE A 191 80.29 10.58 -63.59
C ILE A 191 78.78 10.72 -63.34
N LEU A 192 77.96 10.69 -64.39
CA LEU A 192 76.49 10.82 -64.27
C LEU A 192 75.84 9.68 -63.48
N ILE A 193 76.34 8.45 -63.63
CA ILE A 193 75.82 7.27 -62.91
C ILE A 193 76.11 7.39 -61.41
N ILE A 194 77.33 7.78 -61.03
CA ILE A 194 77.74 7.91 -59.62
C ILE A 194 76.89 8.96 -58.89
N VAL A 195 76.68 10.12 -59.50
CA VAL A 195 75.88 11.20 -58.87
C VAL A 195 74.41 10.76 -58.68
N SER A 196 73.86 9.97 -59.62
CA SER A 196 72.48 9.47 -59.54
C SER A 196 72.27 8.44 -58.43
N LEU A 197 73.29 7.63 -58.11
CA LEU A 197 73.21 6.65 -57.01
C LEU A 197 73.25 7.33 -55.63
N ILE A 198 74.03 8.40 -55.48
CA ILE A 198 74.15 9.15 -54.21
C ILE A 198 72.82 9.84 -53.85
N THR A 199 72.09 10.36 -54.84
CA THR A 199 70.78 10.98 -54.63
C THR A 199 69.72 10.00 -54.15
N ILE A 200 69.67 8.79 -54.71
CA ILE A 200 68.74 7.73 -54.28
C ILE A 200 69.04 7.28 -52.85
N PHE A 201 70.32 7.20 -52.48
CA PHE A 201 70.70 6.82 -51.11
C PHE A 201 70.31 7.90 -50.08
N MET A 202 70.50 9.18 -50.42
CA MET A 202 70.12 10.29 -49.54
C MET A 202 68.60 10.40 -49.31
N THR A 203 67.78 10.13 -50.33
CA THR A 203 66.31 10.13 -50.16
C THR A 203 65.83 9.01 -49.25
N PHE A 204 66.48 7.84 -49.27
CA PHE A 204 66.15 6.73 -48.36
C PHE A 204 66.44 7.05 -46.88
N ILE A 205 67.57 7.70 -46.60
CA ILE A 205 67.94 8.13 -45.23
C ILE A 205 66.92 9.14 -44.69
N VAL A 206 66.54 10.11 -45.50
CA VAL A 206 65.54 11.12 -45.16
C VAL A 206 64.20 10.49 -44.79
N LEU A 207 63.73 9.53 -45.61
CA LEU A 207 62.45 8.85 -45.38
C LEU A 207 62.47 8.07 -44.06
N SER A 208 63.59 7.41 -43.76
CA SER A 208 63.79 6.68 -42.50
C SER A 208 63.71 7.60 -41.27
N ILE A 209 64.27 8.81 -41.35
CA ILE A 209 64.24 9.80 -40.26
C ILE A 209 62.80 10.30 -40.02
N ILE A 210 62.03 10.59 -41.06
CA ILE A 210 60.65 11.05 -40.94
C ILE A 210 59.77 9.97 -40.28
N ILE A 211 59.93 8.71 -40.69
CA ILE A 211 59.17 7.59 -40.13
C ILE A 211 59.45 7.42 -38.64
N LYS A 212 60.72 7.32 -38.25
CA LYS A 212 61.09 7.05 -36.85
C LYS A 212 60.82 8.24 -35.92
N LYS A 213 61.02 9.48 -36.38
CA LYS A 213 60.96 10.66 -35.52
C LYS A 213 59.65 11.45 -35.56
N ILE A 214 58.72 11.14 -36.48
CA ILE A 214 57.44 11.87 -36.60
C ILE A 214 56.24 10.89 -36.68
N LEU A 215 56.27 9.92 -37.60
CA LEU A 215 55.12 9.03 -37.81
C LEU A 215 54.88 8.07 -36.65
N ASN A 216 55.93 7.48 -36.07
CA ASN A 216 55.78 6.55 -34.95
C ASN A 216 55.16 7.19 -33.69
N PRO A 217 55.63 8.37 -33.21
CA PRO A 217 55.00 9.07 -32.07
C PRO A 217 53.55 9.49 -32.33
N LEU A 218 53.22 9.92 -33.55
CA LEU A 218 51.83 10.23 -33.93
C LEU A 218 50.94 8.99 -33.94
N LYS A 219 51.47 7.84 -34.34
CA LYS A 219 50.76 6.57 -34.26
C LYS A 219 50.48 6.18 -32.81
N LEU A 220 51.46 6.31 -31.91
CA LEU A 220 51.26 6.06 -30.47
C LEU A 220 50.17 6.95 -29.87
N PHE A 221 50.14 8.23 -30.25
CA PHE A 221 49.06 9.14 -29.87
C PHE A 221 47.71 8.68 -30.40
N SER A 222 47.63 8.34 -31.69
CA SER A 222 46.41 7.84 -32.32
C SER A 222 45.90 6.55 -31.66
N ASP A 223 46.78 5.61 -31.36
CA ASP A 223 46.44 4.33 -30.74
C ASP A 223 45.93 4.54 -29.31
N ALA A 224 46.55 5.44 -28.54
CA ALA A 224 46.09 5.81 -27.20
C ALA A 224 44.72 6.49 -27.23
N VAL A 225 44.50 7.43 -28.16
CA VAL A 225 43.19 8.08 -28.35
C VAL A 225 42.14 7.04 -28.73
N ASN A 226 42.43 6.15 -29.69
CA ASN A 226 41.53 5.06 -30.07
C ASN A 226 41.21 4.14 -28.89
N THR A 227 42.19 3.86 -28.03
CA THR A 227 41.99 3.06 -26.82
C THR A 227 41.00 3.75 -25.89
N VAL A 228 41.17 5.04 -25.62
CA VAL A 228 40.24 5.82 -24.77
C VAL A 228 38.84 5.86 -25.39
N ILE A 229 38.72 6.07 -26.70
CA ILE A 229 37.43 6.09 -27.40
C ILE A 229 36.70 4.74 -27.30
N ASN A 230 37.40 3.64 -27.54
CA ASN A 230 36.77 2.32 -27.61
C ASN A 230 36.52 1.68 -26.23
N THR A 231 37.35 2.02 -25.23
CA THR A 231 37.29 1.37 -23.91
C THR A 231 36.79 2.27 -22.79
N GLY A 232 36.77 3.59 -22.99
CA GLY A 232 36.54 4.56 -21.91
C GLY A 232 37.64 4.57 -20.84
N ASN A 233 38.79 3.91 -21.06
CA ASN A 233 39.85 3.80 -20.07
C ASN A 233 40.71 5.07 -20.01
N PHE A 234 40.36 5.98 -19.10
CA PHE A 234 41.11 7.21 -18.83
C PHE A 234 42.46 7.00 -18.09
N SER A 235 42.85 5.76 -17.79
CA SER A 235 44.19 5.44 -17.25
C SER A 235 45.27 5.31 -18.32
N THR A 236 44.93 5.54 -19.59
CA THR A 236 45.87 5.45 -20.71
C THR A 236 46.92 6.57 -20.62
N ILE A 237 48.20 6.21 -20.49
CA ILE A 237 49.34 7.14 -20.45
C ILE A 237 50.28 6.81 -21.60
N ILE A 238 50.68 7.82 -22.34
CA ILE A 238 51.66 7.68 -23.43
C ILE A 238 53.05 8.00 -22.87
N SER A 239 53.94 7.02 -22.85
CA SER A 239 55.35 7.22 -22.48
C SER A 239 56.17 7.63 -23.71
N TYR A 240 56.79 8.80 -23.66
CA TYR A 240 57.60 9.33 -24.76
C TYR A 240 58.82 10.11 -24.23
N ASP A 241 60.00 9.54 -24.46
CA ASP A 241 61.26 9.99 -23.85
C ASP A 241 62.05 10.96 -24.72
N ASN A 242 61.69 11.12 -25.99
CA ASN A 242 62.38 12.07 -26.86
C ASN A 242 61.94 13.49 -26.53
N ASN A 243 62.90 14.39 -26.31
CA ASN A 243 62.66 15.80 -26.05
C ASN A 243 62.51 16.58 -27.37
N ASP A 244 61.35 16.42 -28.02
CA ASP A 244 61.00 17.13 -29.25
C ASP A 244 59.61 17.79 -29.16
N GLU A 245 59.14 18.38 -30.26
CA GLU A 245 57.89 19.13 -30.30
C GLU A 245 56.63 18.27 -30.07
N ILE A 246 56.74 16.94 -30.09
CA ILE A 246 55.63 16.01 -29.80
C ILE A 246 55.50 15.79 -28.28
N LYS A 247 56.59 15.86 -27.52
CA LYS A 247 56.57 15.62 -26.06
C LYS A 247 55.61 16.56 -25.30
N PRO A 248 55.62 17.90 -25.51
CA PRO A 248 54.65 18.78 -24.85
C PRO A 248 53.18 18.43 -25.15
N ILE A 249 52.88 17.96 -26.36
CA ILE A 249 51.53 17.57 -26.78
C ILE A 249 51.10 16.31 -26.03
N LEU A 250 51.98 15.31 -25.93
CA LEU A 250 51.73 14.07 -25.19
C LEU A 250 51.61 14.32 -23.68
N ASP A 251 52.45 15.20 -23.11
CA ASP A 251 52.39 15.58 -21.70
C ASP A 251 51.10 16.36 -21.37
N GLN A 252 50.58 17.18 -22.31
CA GLN A 252 49.27 17.82 -22.18
C GLN A 252 48.13 16.79 -22.23
N PHE A 253 48.18 15.84 -23.16
CA PHE A 253 47.21 14.75 -23.25
C PHE A 253 47.19 13.89 -21.98
N ASN A 254 48.36 13.48 -21.46
CA ASN A 254 48.47 12.70 -20.23
C ASN A 254 47.88 13.45 -19.02
N ARG A 255 48.14 14.76 -18.89
CA ARG A 255 47.53 15.60 -17.82
C ARG A 255 46.01 15.70 -17.96
N PHE A 256 45.51 15.82 -19.19
CA PHE A 256 44.07 15.81 -19.46
C PHE A 256 43.44 14.46 -19.08
N MET A 257 44.03 13.34 -19.48
CA MET A 257 43.59 11.99 -19.09
C MET A 257 43.62 11.78 -17.58
N GLN A 258 44.67 12.23 -16.89
CA GLN A 258 44.77 12.16 -15.44
C GLN A 258 43.67 12.97 -14.73
N THR A 259 43.35 14.15 -15.27
CA THR A 259 42.24 14.99 -14.75
C THR A 259 40.90 14.29 -14.92
N LEU A 260 40.62 13.72 -16.10
CA LEU A 260 39.40 12.95 -16.35
C LEU A 260 39.29 11.72 -15.46
N LYS A 261 40.38 10.94 -15.33
CA LYS A 261 40.42 9.76 -14.45
C LYS A 261 40.08 10.13 -13.00
N THR A 262 40.70 11.19 -12.49
CA THR A 262 40.49 11.63 -11.10
C THR A 262 39.04 12.10 -10.89
N ALA A 263 38.49 12.87 -11.85
CA ALA A 263 37.12 13.33 -11.80
C ALA A 263 36.12 12.17 -11.79
N ILE A 264 36.24 11.25 -12.75
CA ILE A 264 35.33 10.09 -12.89
C ILE A 264 35.46 9.14 -11.69
N SER A 265 36.66 8.97 -11.14
CA SER A 265 36.86 8.14 -9.94
C SER A 265 36.13 8.70 -8.72
N ASP A 266 36.26 10.00 -8.41
CA ASP A 266 35.59 10.64 -7.27
C ASP A 266 34.06 10.69 -7.47
N ILE A 267 33.62 10.90 -8.71
CA ILE A 267 32.20 10.78 -9.09
C ILE A 267 31.69 9.36 -8.83
N ASN A 268 32.40 8.32 -9.27
CA ASN A 268 31.98 6.94 -9.07
C ASN A 268 31.89 6.57 -7.59
N GLU A 269 32.89 6.96 -6.78
CA GLU A 269 32.85 6.75 -5.33
C GLU A 269 31.65 7.46 -4.68
N THR A 270 31.38 8.69 -5.12
CA THR A 270 30.21 9.46 -4.64
C THR A 270 28.89 8.82 -5.08
N MET A 271 28.80 8.33 -6.33
CA MET A 271 27.61 7.64 -6.84
C MET A 271 27.38 6.30 -6.15
N GLU A 272 28.44 5.59 -5.76
CA GLU A 272 28.35 4.39 -4.94
C GLU A 272 27.81 4.70 -3.54
N ALA A 273 28.25 5.81 -2.92
CA ALA A 273 27.69 6.28 -1.65
C ALA A 273 26.18 6.59 -1.78
N ILE A 274 25.76 7.30 -2.84
CA ILE A 274 24.34 7.54 -3.15
C ILE A 274 23.56 6.23 -3.28
N ALA A 275 24.10 5.25 -4.00
CA ALA A 275 23.45 3.95 -4.20
C ALA A 275 23.26 3.18 -2.89
N ASN A 276 24.17 3.36 -1.94
CA ASN A 276 24.08 2.79 -0.59
C ASN A 276 23.26 3.66 0.39
N GLY A 277 22.65 4.76 -0.07
CA GLY A 277 21.85 5.67 0.77
C GLY A 277 22.66 6.62 1.65
N ASP A 278 23.98 6.73 1.44
CA ASP A 278 24.84 7.69 2.12
C ASP A 278 24.93 8.99 1.32
N TYR A 279 24.16 9.99 1.74
CA TYR A 279 24.14 11.33 1.14
C TYR A 279 25.14 12.31 1.78
N SER A 280 26.01 11.85 2.68
CA SER A 280 26.99 12.70 3.37
C SER A 280 28.28 12.94 2.57
N LYS A 281 28.64 12.00 1.69
CA LYS A 281 29.81 12.09 0.80
C LYS A 281 29.63 13.18 -0.26
N LYS A 282 30.74 13.80 -0.70
CA LYS A 282 30.73 14.85 -1.72
C LYS A 282 31.94 14.71 -2.64
N ILE A 283 31.74 15.01 -3.92
CA ILE A 283 32.82 15.16 -4.88
C ILE A 283 33.70 16.31 -4.39
N SER A 284 34.95 16.00 -4.05
CA SER A 284 35.86 16.91 -3.37
C SER A 284 36.97 17.39 -4.30
N VAL A 285 37.28 16.66 -5.37
CA VAL A 285 38.31 17.06 -6.35
C VAL A 285 38.01 18.40 -7.01
N ASN A 286 39.07 19.16 -7.32
CA ASN A 286 38.97 20.46 -8.00
C ASN A 286 38.77 20.25 -9.50
N LEU A 287 37.61 20.67 -10.00
CA LEU A 287 37.20 20.54 -11.40
C LEU A 287 36.90 21.92 -11.98
N ASN A 288 36.98 22.05 -13.31
CA ASN A 288 36.74 23.28 -14.04
C ASN A 288 35.75 23.04 -15.18
N GLY A 289 35.11 24.10 -15.67
CA GLY A 289 34.17 24.04 -16.80
C GLY A 289 32.97 23.12 -16.51
N ASP A 290 32.60 22.28 -17.48
CA ASP A 290 31.44 21.39 -17.39
C ASP A 290 31.53 20.37 -16.24
N LEU A 291 32.74 19.91 -15.91
CA LEU A 291 32.96 19.01 -14.78
C LEU A 291 32.70 19.70 -13.43
N LEU A 292 32.94 21.00 -13.32
CA LEU A 292 32.58 21.78 -12.13
C LEU A 292 31.07 21.91 -11.99
N VAL A 293 30.37 22.16 -13.10
CA VAL A 293 28.91 22.21 -13.13
C VAL A 293 28.33 20.86 -12.70
N MET A 294 28.84 19.76 -13.24
CA MET A 294 28.43 18.41 -12.85
C MET A 294 28.66 18.13 -11.36
N LYS A 295 29.85 18.45 -10.83
CA LYS A 295 30.16 18.37 -9.39
C LYS A 295 29.15 19.14 -8.55
N ASN A 296 28.88 20.39 -8.91
CA ASN A 296 27.97 21.25 -8.15
C ASN A 296 26.55 20.71 -8.18
N ASN A 297 26.08 20.22 -9.33
CA ASN A 297 24.76 19.62 -9.46
C ASN A 297 24.63 18.35 -8.62
N ILE A 298 25.59 17.42 -8.70
CA ILE A 298 25.58 16.18 -7.90
C ILE A 298 25.62 16.51 -6.40
N ASN A 299 26.57 17.34 -5.96
CA ASN A 299 26.69 17.72 -4.55
C ASN A 299 25.45 18.45 -4.02
N THR A 300 24.80 19.28 -4.86
CA THR A 300 23.55 19.95 -4.49
C THR A 300 22.41 18.95 -4.35
N SER A 301 22.26 18.02 -5.28
CA SER A 301 21.26 16.95 -5.21
C SER A 301 21.44 16.06 -3.98
N MET A 302 22.69 15.67 -3.67
CA MET A 302 22.99 14.91 -2.46
C MET A 302 22.63 15.69 -1.19
N ASN A 303 22.99 16.97 -1.13
CA ASN A 303 22.67 17.80 0.03
C ASN A 303 21.15 17.92 0.23
N GLN A 304 20.38 18.12 -0.85
CA GLN A 304 18.92 18.17 -0.79
C GLN A 304 18.32 16.85 -0.30
N MET A 305 18.84 15.71 -0.79
CA MET A 305 18.37 14.39 -0.37
C MET A 305 18.74 14.09 1.09
N GLY A 306 19.98 14.38 1.50
CA GLY A 306 20.45 14.19 2.88
C GLY A 306 19.65 15.02 3.89
N VAL A 307 19.38 16.29 3.58
CA VAL A 307 18.52 17.16 4.41
C VAL A 307 17.09 16.60 4.48
N ALA A 308 16.52 16.17 3.35
CA ALA A 308 15.17 15.61 3.31
C ALA A 308 15.06 14.35 4.19
N ILE A 309 15.95 13.37 3.99
CA ILE A 309 15.94 12.11 4.74
C ILE A 309 16.17 12.35 6.24
N SER A 310 17.13 13.21 6.61
CA SER A 310 17.37 13.54 8.02
C SER A 310 16.14 14.16 8.68
N SER A 311 15.48 15.11 8.01
CA SER A 311 14.31 15.80 8.56
C SER A 311 13.08 14.88 8.62
N ILE A 312 12.91 13.99 7.64
CA ILE A 312 11.87 12.96 7.66
C ILE A 312 12.09 12.01 8.84
N ASN A 313 13.32 11.53 9.05
CA ASN A 313 13.65 10.62 10.16
C ASN A 313 13.37 11.27 11.52
N GLU A 314 13.69 12.56 11.69
CA GLU A 314 13.40 13.29 12.94
C GLU A 314 11.90 13.34 13.25
N VAL A 315 11.07 13.62 12.23
CA VAL A 315 9.63 13.69 12.39
C VAL A 315 9.00 12.31 12.57
N VAL A 316 9.48 11.28 11.85
CA VAL A 316 9.03 9.89 12.04
C VAL A 316 9.40 9.37 13.43
N LEU A 317 10.58 9.73 13.94
CA LEU A 317 10.96 9.41 15.32
C LEU A 317 10.01 10.08 16.33
N SER A 318 9.68 11.36 16.12
CA SER A 318 8.70 12.07 16.95
C SER A 318 7.33 11.40 16.91
N LEU A 319 6.87 11.00 15.73
CA LEU A 319 5.62 10.26 15.53
C LEU A 319 5.63 8.93 16.29
N SER A 320 6.74 8.18 16.27
CA SER A 320 6.88 6.92 17.00
C SER A 320 6.80 7.08 18.53
N GLN A 321 7.06 8.29 19.03
CA GLN A 321 6.93 8.66 20.43
C GLN A 321 5.55 9.25 20.76
N GLY A 322 4.61 9.23 19.82
CA GLY A 322 3.27 9.82 19.96
C GLY A 322 3.25 11.35 19.93
N GLN A 323 4.32 11.99 19.45
CA GLN A 323 4.43 13.44 19.37
C GLN A 323 4.02 13.92 17.97
N PHE A 324 2.76 14.31 17.83
CA PHE A 324 2.18 14.73 16.55
C PHE A 324 2.43 16.19 16.18
N LYS A 325 3.14 16.98 16.99
CA LYS A 325 3.33 18.44 16.77
C LYS A 325 4.54 18.79 15.90
N ASN A 326 5.50 17.87 15.79
CA ASN A 326 6.72 18.12 15.03
C ASN A 326 6.46 18.05 13.52
N ARG A 327 7.11 18.91 12.74
CA ARG A 327 6.91 19.04 11.29
C ARG A 327 8.23 19.07 10.57
N ILE A 328 8.21 18.64 9.31
CA ILE A 328 9.38 18.77 8.45
C ILE A 328 9.49 20.25 8.08
N SER A 329 10.46 20.93 8.69
CA SER A 329 10.71 22.37 8.52
C SER A 329 11.78 22.67 7.47
N ALA A 330 12.50 21.66 7.00
CA ALA A 330 13.54 21.81 5.99
C ALA A 330 13.00 22.39 4.66
N SER A 331 13.77 23.29 4.07
CA SER A 331 13.47 23.89 2.76
C SER A 331 13.80 22.90 1.63
N LEU A 332 12.80 22.14 1.20
CA LEU A 332 12.90 21.16 0.11
C LEU A 332 12.36 21.73 -1.21
N LYS A 333 12.66 21.06 -2.33
CA LYS A 333 12.24 21.48 -3.69
C LYS A 333 11.59 20.31 -4.44
N GLY A 334 10.77 20.61 -5.44
CA GLY A 334 10.15 19.62 -6.32
C GLY A 334 9.34 18.57 -5.55
N GLU A 335 9.51 17.30 -5.91
CA GLU A 335 8.82 16.15 -5.32
C GLU A 335 9.10 16.00 -3.82
N LEU A 336 10.30 16.38 -3.36
CA LEU A 336 10.64 16.36 -1.93
C LEU A 336 9.81 17.38 -1.14
N ASN A 337 9.51 18.54 -1.73
CA ASN A 337 8.61 19.51 -1.10
C ASN A 337 7.16 19.00 -1.08
N PHE A 338 6.71 18.34 -2.15
CA PHE A 338 5.40 17.71 -2.18
C PHE A 338 5.27 16.61 -1.11
N LEU A 339 6.30 15.77 -0.91
CA LEU A 339 6.34 14.79 0.16
C LEU A 339 6.25 15.45 1.54
N LYS A 340 7.05 16.51 1.78
CA LYS A 340 7.01 17.32 3.01
C LYS A 340 5.60 17.85 3.29
N ASP A 341 4.96 18.45 2.29
CA ASP A 341 3.63 19.05 2.43
C ASP A 341 2.57 17.99 2.74
N ASN A 342 2.60 16.83 2.06
CA ASN A 342 1.68 15.72 2.36
C ASN A 342 1.90 15.12 3.76
N MET A 343 3.15 14.86 4.16
CA MET A 343 3.45 14.34 5.49
C MET A 343 3.00 15.31 6.60
N ASN A 344 3.31 16.60 6.43
CA ASN A 344 2.89 17.64 7.37
C ASN A 344 1.36 17.77 7.42
N HIS A 345 0.68 17.65 6.27
CA HIS A 345 -0.79 17.66 6.22
C HIS A 345 -1.39 16.44 6.95
N SER A 346 -0.87 15.23 6.73
CA SER A 346 -1.29 14.03 7.46
C SER A 346 -1.08 14.17 8.97
N LEU A 347 0.04 14.75 9.40
CA LEU A 347 0.33 15.02 10.82
C LEU A 347 -0.62 16.07 11.40
N ASN A 348 -0.97 17.12 10.66
CA ASN A 348 -1.97 18.11 11.09
C ASN A 348 -3.34 17.44 11.32
N MET A 349 -3.74 16.55 10.41
CA MET A 349 -4.99 15.80 10.55
C MET A 349 -4.96 14.89 11.78
N LEU A 350 -3.86 14.15 11.99
CA LEU A 350 -3.68 13.28 13.16
C LEU A 350 -3.67 14.09 14.47
N GLU A 351 -2.90 15.17 14.55
CA GLU A 351 -2.84 16.05 15.73
C GLU A 351 -4.22 16.60 16.08
N SER A 352 -4.91 17.21 15.11
CA SER A 352 -6.25 17.78 15.32
C SER A 352 -7.26 16.74 15.80
N ASN A 353 -7.22 15.52 15.24
CA ASN A 353 -8.11 14.43 15.64
C ASN A 353 -7.81 13.94 17.06
N ILE A 354 -6.55 13.69 17.38
CA ILE A 354 -6.14 13.21 18.70
C ILE A 354 -6.40 14.27 19.77
N ASP A 355 -6.15 15.55 19.49
CA ASP A 355 -6.44 16.65 20.41
C ASP A 355 -7.95 16.80 20.66
N ALA A 356 -8.78 16.70 19.61
CA ALA A 356 -10.23 16.72 19.76
C ALA A 356 -10.76 15.55 20.60
N ILE A 357 -10.25 14.34 20.36
CA ILE A 357 -10.59 13.14 21.15
C ILE A 357 -10.16 13.31 22.61
N ASN A 358 -8.91 13.74 22.85
CA ASN A 358 -8.42 13.95 24.21
C ASN A 358 -9.23 15.01 24.97
N SER A 359 -9.64 16.09 24.30
CA SER A 359 -10.52 17.12 24.88
C SER A 359 -11.84 16.53 25.35
N VAL A 360 -12.52 15.76 24.48
CA VAL A 360 -13.80 15.12 24.81
C VAL A 360 -13.62 14.09 25.91
N MET A 361 -12.61 13.21 25.85
CA MET A 361 -12.38 12.20 26.87
C MET A 361 -11.97 12.80 28.22
N SER A 362 -11.29 13.96 28.21
CA SER A 362 -11.03 14.75 29.42
C SER A 362 -12.33 15.29 30.03
N SER A 363 -13.29 15.78 29.22
CA SER A 363 -14.62 16.16 29.72
C SER A 363 -15.37 14.96 30.31
N VAL A 364 -15.34 13.81 29.64
CA VAL A 364 -15.96 12.56 30.12
C VAL A 364 -15.39 12.14 31.47
N SER A 365 -14.06 12.28 31.68
CA SER A 365 -13.42 11.97 32.97
C SER A 365 -13.87 12.88 34.12
N LYS A 366 -14.46 14.04 33.80
CA LYS A 366 -15.05 15.01 34.73
C LYS A 366 -16.57 14.89 34.79
N ASN A 367 -17.12 13.77 34.30
CA ASN A 367 -18.54 13.48 34.16
C ASN A 367 -19.30 14.43 33.23
N ASP A 368 -18.61 15.19 32.37
CA ASP A 368 -19.25 16.00 31.33
C ASP A 368 -19.35 15.20 30.04
N LEU A 369 -20.56 14.71 29.77
CA LEU A 369 -20.90 13.87 28.64
C LEU A 369 -21.53 14.67 27.50
N LYS A 370 -21.61 16.00 27.58
CA LYS A 370 -22.17 16.85 26.49
C LYS A 370 -21.24 17.00 25.29
N PRO A 371 -19.91 17.16 25.45
CA PRO A 371 -19.04 17.37 24.31
C PRO A 371 -19.04 16.16 23.37
N ARG A 372 -18.88 16.46 22.08
CA ARG A 372 -18.71 15.47 21.03
C ARG A 372 -17.45 15.80 20.25
N VAL A 373 -16.82 14.78 19.68
CA VAL A 373 -15.66 14.94 18.81
C VAL A 373 -16.16 15.62 17.53
N GLN A 374 -15.86 16.91 17.40
CA GLN A 374 -16.24 17.77 16.27
C GLN A 374 -14.97 18.18 15.52
N VAL A 375 -14.44 17.25 14.74
CA VAL A 375 -13.30 17.51 13.85
C VAL A 375 -13.61 16.87 12.51
N GLU A 376 -13.25 17.55 11.43
CA GLU A 376 -13.39 17.00 10.09
C GLU A 376 -12.32 15.92 9.90
N SER A 377 -12.76 14.67 9.82
CA SER A 377 -11.91 13.50 9.68
C SER A 377 -12.30 12.70 8.45
N LEU A 378 -11.34 11.98 7.88
CA LEU A 378 -11.56 11.04 6.79
C LEU A 378 -11.13 9.63 7.21
N GLY A 379 -11.60 8.62 6.49
CA GLY A 379 -11.23 7.21 6.71
C GLY A 379 -11.52 6.73 8.13
N GLU A 380 -10.56 6.01 8.69
CA GLU A 380 -10.64 5.35 10.00
C GLU A 380 -10.78 6.33 11.15
N LEU A 381 -10.20 7.54 11.04
CA LEU A 381 -10.35 8.59 12.05
C LEU A 381 -11.79 9.09 12.16
N LYS A 382 -12.51 9.15 11.03
CA LYS A 382 -13.95 9.49 11.02
C LYS A 382 -14.78 8.43 11.74
N ILE A 383 -14.46 7.16 11.49
CA ILE A 383 -15.11 6.02 12.14
C ILE A 383 -14.86 6.09 13.65
N LEU A 384 -13.61 6.34 14.07
CA LEU A 384 -13.26 6.48 15.49
C LEU A 384 -14.04 7.61 16.17
N SER A 385 -14.05 8.81 15.59
CA SER A 385 -14.82 9.95 16.10
C SER A 385 -16.32 9.62 16.19
N GLY A 386 -16.87 8.95 15.17
CA GLY A 386 -18.26 8.50 15.16
C GLY A 386 -18.57 7.48 16.26
N ASN A 387 -17.70 6.48 16.46
CA ASN A 387 -17.87 5.46 17.49
C ASN A 387 -17.79 6.06 18.91
N ILE A 388 -16.91 7.02 19.14
CA ILE A 388 -16.82 7.74 20.42
C ILE A 388 -18.12 8.51 20.67
N ASN A 389 -18.56 9.31 19.70
CA ASN A 389 -19.80 10.09 19.80
C ASN A 389 -21.02 9.19 20.06
N HIS A 390 -21.13 8.09 19.31
CA HIS A 390 -22.21 7.12 19.48
C HIS A 390 -22.19 6.43 20.86
N SER A 391 -21.00 6.13 21.38
CA SER A 391 -20.85 5.57 22.74
C SER A 391 -21.30 6.57 23.79
N LEU A 392 -20.97 7.85 23.63
CA LEU A 392 -21.44 8.92 24.53
C LEU A 392 -22.96 9.10 24.46
N ASP A 393 -23.56 9.09 23.26
CA ASP A 393 -25.01 9.17 23.10
C ASP A 393 -25.71 7.98 23.79
N THR A 394 -25.16 6.77 23.63
CA THR A 394 -25.69 5.57 24.28
C THR A 394 -25.60 5.67 25.80
N LEU A 395 -24.49 6.18 26.33
CA LEU A 395 -24.30 6.38 27.77
C LEU A 395 -25.25 7.45 28.33
N VAL A 396 -25.42 8.57 27.62
CA VAL A 396 -26.38 9.63 27.98
C VAL A 396 -27.81 9.09 28.02
N ASN A 397 -28.22 8.32 27.02
CA ASN A 397 -29.54 7.70 26.97
C ASN A 397 -29.74 6.69 28.10
N ALA A 398 -28.74 5.85 28.39
CA ALA A 398 -28.79 4.89 29.48
C ALA A 398 -28.93 5.58 30.85
N LEU A 399 -28.12 6.61 31.12
CA LEU A 399 -28.20 7.39 32.36
C LEU A 399 -29.53 8.13 32.49
N SER A 400 -30.04 8.72 31.40
CA SER A 400 -31.36 9.36 31.39
C SER A 400 -32.48 8.37 31.71
N THR A 401 -32.41 7.17 31.13
CA THR A 401 -33.37 6.08 31.40
C THR A 401 -33.29 5.66 32.87
N ILE A 402 -32.09 5.50 33.43
CA ILE A 402 -31.90 5.16 34.85
C ILE A 402 -32.52 6.23 35.76
N ALA A 403 -32.31 7.53 35.45
CA ALA A 403 -32.90 8.61 36.23
C ALA A 403 -34.44 8.61 36.18
N GLU A 404 -35.03 8.36 35.01
CA GLU A 404 -36.47 8.23 34.84
C GLU A 404 -37.02 7.03 35.63
N GLN A 405 -36.39 5.87 35.51
CA GLN A 405 -36.81 4.67 36.24
C GLN A 405 -36.69 4.84 37.75
N ALA A 406 -35.62 5.46 38.24
CA ALA A 406 -35.48 5.77 39.66
C ALA A 406 -36.59 6.72 40.14
N SER A 407 -36.95 7.73 39.34
CA SER A 407 -38.09 8.62 39.64
C SER A 407 -39.41 7.83 39.74
N ASN A 408 -39.67 6.93 38.78
CA ASN A 408 -40.88 6.10 38.78
C ASN A 408 -40.93 5.17 40.02
N VAL A 409 -39.79 4.60 40.43
CA VAL A 409 -39.70 3.77 41.64
C VAL A 409 -39.98 4.61 42.90
N ALA A 410 -39.44 5.83 42.99
CA ALA A 410 -39.72 6.71 44.14
C ALA A 410 -41.21 7.06 44.23
N GLU A 411 -41.85 7.35 43.09
CA GLU A 411 -43.29 7.62 43.03
C GLU A 411 -44.10 6.39 43.45
N ALA A 412 -43.79 5.21 42.90
CA ALA A 412 -44.46 3.96 43.25
C ALA A 412 -44.28 3.60 44.74
N ALA A 413 -43.11 3.85 45.31
CA ALA A 413 -42.85 3.65 46.73
C ALA A 413 -43.71 4.59 47.60
N ASN A 414 -43.81 5.87 47.24
CA ASN A 414 -44.68 6.82 47.94
C ASN A 414 -46.16 6.42 47.84
N GLN A 415 -46.62 5.97 46.67
CA GLN A 415 -47.99 5.48 46.48
C GLN A 415 -48.27 4.21 47.30
N THR A 416 -47.32 3.28 47.33
CA THR A 416 -47.40 2.05 48.13
C THR A 416 -47.50 2.39 49.61
N SER A 417 -46.65 3.31 50.10
CA SER A 417 -46.71 3.78 51.48
C SER A 417 -48.07 4.37 51.83
N ALA A 418 -48.66 5.19 50.93
CA ALA A 418 -49.99 5.76 51.16
C ALA A 418 -51.09 4.69 51.23
N ALA A 419 -51.05 3.69 50.33
CA ALA A 419 -52.00 2.57 50.35
C ALA A 419 -51.86 1.71 51.63
N VAL A 420 -50.64 1.51 52.11
CA VAL A 420 -50.37 0.75 53.34
C VAL A 420 -50.87 1.46 54.58
N VAL A 421 -50.79 2.80 54.63
CA VAL A 421 -51.42 3.60 55.70
C VAL A 421 -52.94 3.39 55.72
N GLU A 422 -53.59 3.26 54.56
CA GLU A 422 -55.02 2.93 54.49
C GLU A 422 -55.32 1.51 55.00
N VAL A 423 -54.44 0.54 54.70
CA VAL A 423 -54.53 -0.83 55.25
C VAL A 423 -54.39 -0.82 56.78
N ALA A 424 -53.43 -0.08 57.33
CA ALA A 424 -53.25 0.05 58.78
C ALA A 424 -54.49 0.66 59.46
N ASN A 425 -55.04 1.74 58.89
CA ASN A 425 -56.28 2.36 59.39
C ASN A 425 -57.48 1.40 59.31
N SER A 426 -57.57 0.63 58.23
CA SER A 426 -58.62 -0.38 58.04
C SER A 426 -58.47 -1.53 59.05
N SER A 427 -57.25 -2.01 59.30
CA SER A 427 -56.96 -3.02 60.32
C SER A 427 -57.31 -2.51 61.71
N GLN A 428 -57.02 -1.25 62.03
CA GLN A 428 -57.42 -0.64 63.30
C GLN A 428 -58.95 -0.58 63.48
N THR A 429 -59.66 -0.28 62.41
CA THR A 429 -61.14 -0.30 62.38
C THR A 429 -61.65 -1.74 62.55
N GLN A 430 -61.03 -2.70 61.86
CA GLN A 430 -61.34 -4.12 61.95
C GLN A 430 -61.12 -4.66 63.37
N SER A 431 -60.01 -4.30 64.02
CA SER A 431 -59.72 -4.61 65.42
C SER A 431 -60.83 -4.13 66.36
N THR A 432 -61.37 -2.94 66.13
CA THR A 432 -62.48 -2.42 66.93
C THR A 432 -63.75 -3.24 66.71
N ALA A 433 -64.10 -3.55 65.46
CA ALA A 433 -65.25 -4.42 65.16
C ALA A 433 -65.09 -5.84 65.74
N ILE A 434 -63.87 -6.40 65.73
CA ILE A 434 -63.55 -7.70 66.33
C ILE A 434 -63.78 -7.67 67.85
N ARG A 435 -63.41 -6.58 68.54
CA ARG A 435 -63.69 -6.43 69.99
C ARG A 435 -65.19 -6.44 70.28
N ASP A 436 -66.00 -5.77 69.45
CA ASP A 436 -67.46 -5.74 69.60
C ASP A 436 -68.09 -7.10 69.33
N ILE A 437 -67.61 -7.82 68.31
CA ILE A 437 -68.04 -9.19 68.01
C ILE A 437 -67.66 -10.11 69.17
N LYS A 438 -66.43 -10.01 69.70
CA LYS A 438 -65.98 -10.81 70.85
C LYS A 438 -66.89 -10.60 72.07
N ALA A 439 -67.23 -9.36 72.37
CA ALA A 439 -68.16 -9.03 73.45
C ALA A 439 -69.56 -9.61 73.21
N SER A 440 -70.06 -9.53 71.97
CA SER A 440 -71.35 -10.09 71.58
C SER A 440 -71.40 -11.61 71.68
N VAL A 441 -70.35 -12.30 71.21
CA VAL A 441 -70.19 -13.76 71.32
C VAL A 441 -70.17 -14.19 72.79
N GLN A 442 -69.42 -13.48 73.64
CA GLN A 442 -69.36 -13.77 75.07
C GLN A 442 -70.72 -13.54 75.76
N THR A 443 -71.44 -12.49 75.38
CA THR A 443 -72.80 -12.20 75.87
C THR A 443 -73.78 -13.29 75.46
N SER A 444 -73.76 -13.71 74.19
CA SER A 444 -74.61 -14.82 73.71
C SER A 444 -74.31 -16.13 74.43
N ASN A 445 -73.04 -16.44 74.68
CA ASN A 445 -72.65 -17.65 75.41
C ASN A 445 -73.22 -17.66 76.84
N ASN A 446 -73.20 -16.51 77.53
CA ASN A 446 -73.83 -16.36 78.84
C ASN A 446 -75.36 -16.52 78.77
N SER A 447 -76.00 -15.98 77.72
CA SER A 447 -77.44 -16.14 77.48
C SER A 447 -77.83 -17.59 77.21
N PHE A 448 -77.03 -18.36 76.46
CA PHE A 448 -77.28 -19.79 76.26
C PHE A 448 -77.19 -20.58 77.55
N LYS A 449 -76.22 -20.25 78.43
CA LYS A 449 -76.14 -20.86 79.76
C LYS A 449 -77.40 -20.60 80.58
N LEU A 450 -77.88 -19.35 80.61
CA LEU A 450 -79.13 -19.00 81.31
C LEU A 450 -80.35 -19.70 80.69
N LEU A 451 -80.41 -19.81 79.37
CA LEU A 451 -81.48 -20.53 78.68
C LEU A 451 -81.47 -22.03 78.99
N ALA A 452 -80.29 -22.65 79.09
CA ALA A 452 -80.14 -24.05 79.47
C ALA A 452 -80.61 -24.29 80.92
N GLU A 453 -80.24 -23.40 81.85
CA GLU A 453 -80.73 -23.42 83.23
C GLU A 453 -82.25 -23.25 83.30
N ASN A 454 -82.83 -22.35 82.51
CA ASN A 454 -84.28 -22.15 82.43
C ASN A 454 -85.02 -23.36 81.80
N ALA A 455 -84.44 -23.98 80.77
CA ALA A 455 -84.99 -25.19 80.16
C ALA A 455 -84.99 -26.36 81.16
N ASP A 456 -83.90 -26.55 81.92
CA ASP A 456 -83.84 -27.54 83.00
C ASP A 456 -84.90 -27.27 84.09
N LEU A 457 -85.05 -26.01 84.53
CA LEU A 457 -86.08 -25.64 85.51
C LEU A 457 -87.50 -25.86 84.97
N ALA A 458 -87.75 -25.52 83.71
CA ALA A 458 -89.03 -25.75 83.04
C ALA A 458 -89.33 -27.26 82.93
N SER A 459 -88.33 -28.08 82.59
CA SER A 459 -88.45 -29.54 82.51
C SER A 459 -88.83 -30.14 83.87
N LYS A 460 -88.13 -29.74 84.94
CA LYS A 460 -88.46 -30.14 86.31
C LYS A 460 -89.87 -29.73 86.72
N THR A 461 -90.29 -28.53 86.33
CA THR A 461 -91.64 -28.03 86.61
C THR A 461 -92.71 -28.81 85.85
N ALA A 462 -92.49 -29.09 84.56
CA ALA A 462 -93.38 -29.92 83.76
C ALA A 462 -93.50 -31.34 84.34
N SER A 463 -92.38 -31.95 84.76
CA SER A 463 -92.39 -33.24 85.46
C SER A 463 -93.22 -33.20 86.74
N LYS A 464 -93.06 -32.17 87.57
CA LYS A 464 -93.86 -32.00 88.79
C LYS A 464 -95.36 -31.81 88.49
N SER A 465 -95.69 -31.04 87.45
CA SER A 465 -97.07 -30.86 86.99
C SER A 465 -97.69 -32.18 86.52
N LYS A 466 -96.92 -33.02 85.80
CA LYS A 466 -97.35 -34.35 85.39
C LYS A 466 -97.70 -35.23 86.60
N ASP A 467 -96.86 -35.21 87.64
CA ASP A 467 -97.10 -35.96 88.86
C ASP A 467 -98.34 -35.46 89.62
N LEU A 468 -98.57 -34.14 89.66
CA LEU A 468 -99.76 -33.53 90.27
C LEU A 468 -101.04 -33.90 89.52
N VAL A 469 -101.03 -33.83 88.19
CA VAL A 469 -102.17 -34.22 87.34
C VAL A 469 -102.50 -35.70 87.56
N ARG A 470 -101.49 -36.58 87.54
CA ARG A 470 -101.67 -38.01 87.81
C ARG A 470 -102.21 -38.28 89.22
N SER A 471 -101.74 -37.54 90.22
CA SER A 471 -102.28 -37.60 91.58
C SER A 471 -103.74 -37.13 91.64
N GLY A 472 -104.07 -36.06 90.90
CA GLY A 472 -105.43 -35.54 90.75
C GLY A 472 -106.39 -36.56 90.14
N GLN A 473 -106.00 -37.19 89.03
CA GLN A 473 -106.77 -38.27 88.38
C GLN A 473 -107.06 -39.43 89.36
N ASN A 474 -106.06 -39.87 90.12
CA ASN A 474 -106.25 -40.91 91.14
C ASN A 474 -107.26 -40.49 92.22
N LYS A 475 -107.24 -39.22 92.67
CA LYS A 475 -108.19 -38.70 93.67
C LYS A 475 -109.60 -38.55 93.11
N ILE A 476 -109.75 -38.13 91.86
CA ILE A 476 -111.06 -38.05 91.19
C ILE A 476 -111.65 -39.43 91.02
N LYS A 477 -110.84 -40.43 90.62
CA LYS A 477 -111.27 -41.82 90.56
C LYS A 477 -111.82 -42.31 91.91
N LEU A 478 -111.10 -42.05 93.00
CA LEU A 478 -111.57 -42.37 94.35
C LEU A 478 -112.89 -41.64 94.69
N MET A 479 -113.04 -40.38 94.26
CA MET A 479 -114.27 -39.61 94.48
C MET A 479 -115.45 -40.22 93.73
N VAL A 480 -115.26 -40.63 92.48
CA VAL A 480 -116.28 -41.34 91.69
C VAL A 480 -116.71 -42.61 92.42
N ASP A 481 -115.77 -43.42 92.91
CA ASP A 481 -116.05 -44.64 93.67
C ASP A 481 -116.91 -44.34 94.91
N VAL A 482 -116.59 -43.29 95.68
CA VAL A 482 -117.35 -42.89 96.87
C VAL A 482 -118.75 -42.40 96.52
N VAL A 483 -118.89 -41.55 95.50
CA VAL A 483 -120.21 -41.02 95.10
C VAL A 483 -121.10 -42.13 94.54
N GLN A 484 -120.51 -43.12 93.84
CA GLN A 484 -121.21 -44.32 93.38
C GLN A 484 -121.77 -45.12 94.55
N ILE A 485 -120.97 -45.35 95.61
CA ILE A 485 -121.43 -46.01 96.84
C ILE A 485 -122.57 -45.23 97.51
N ILE A 486 -122.51 -43.90 97.52
CA ILE A 486 -123.60 -43.05 98.08
C ILE A 486 -124.88 -43.22 97.25
N SER A 487 -124.78 -43.26 95.92
CA SER A 487 -125.92 -43.49 95.03
C SER A 487 -126.56 -44.86 95.30
N GLU A 488 -125.75 -45.92 95.42
CA GLU A 488 -126.21 -47.27 95.77
C GLU A 488 -126.90 -47.32 97.13
N ASN A 489 -126.30 -46.74 98.17
CA ASN A 489 -126.91 -46.65 99.51
C ASN A 489 -128.22 -45.85 99.47
N SER A 490 -128.30 -44.81 98.67
CA SER A 490 -129.50 -43.99 98.52
C SER A 490 -130.62 -44.80 97.84
N MET A 491 -130.34 -45.59 96.80
CA MET A 491 -131.33 -46.50 96.21
C MET A 491 -131.86 -47.53 97.21
N GLN A 492 -130.98 -48.05 98.07
CA GLN A 492 -131.39 -48.96 99.16
C GLN A 492 -132.32 -48.26 100.16
N ILE A 493 -132.00 -47.03 100.58
CA ILE A 493 -132.87 -46.24 101.46
C ILE A 493 -134.23 -46.01 100.80
N ASN A 494 -134.27 -45.70 99.50
CA ASN A 494 -135.53 -45.50 98.78
C ASN A 494 -136.42 -46.75 98.80
N SER A 495 -135.80 -47.92 98.60
CA SER A 495 -136.50 -49.21 98.71
C SER A 495 -137.05 -49.47 100.13
N ILE A 496 -136.32 -49.03 101.16
CA ILE A 496 -136.80 -49.11 102.56
C ILE A 496 -137.96 -48.14 102.78
N THR A 497 -137.91 -46.92 102.24
CA THR A 497 -138.99 -45.95 102.39
C THR A 497 -140.27 -46.39 101.67
N ASP A 498 -140.15 -47.03 100.51
CA ASP A 498 -141.29 -47.64 99.82
C ASP A 498 -141.94 -48.72 100.69
N LEU A 499 -141.13 -49.60 101.29
CA LEU A 499 -141.61 -50.62 102.23
C LEU A 499 -142.31 -49.99 103.46
N ILE A 500 -141.76 -48.91 104.02
CA ILE A 500 -142.38 -48.20 105.15
C ILE A 500 -143.72 -47.57 104.72
N SER A 501 -143.79 -46.98 103.53
CA SER A 501 -145.03 -46.43 102.97
C SER A 501 -146.10 -47.52 102.79
N ASP A 502 -145.70 -48.70 102.29
CA ASP A 502 -146.59 -49.85 102.15
C ASP A 502 -147.09 -50.37 103.51
N ILE A 503 -146.20 -50.51 104.50
CA ILE A 503 -146.56 -50.90 105.87
C ILE A 503 -147.53 -49.87 106.47
N ALA A 504 -147.28 -48.57 106.27
CA ALA A 504 -148.13 -47.50 106.75
C ALA A 504 -149.51 -47.53 106.08
N SER A 505 -149.59 -47.79 104.78
CA SER A 505 -150.85 -47.97 104.05
C SER A 505 -151.64 -49.19 104.54
N GLN A 506 -150.96 -50.32 104.78
CA GLN A 506 -151.59 -51.51 105.38
C GLN A 506 -152.08 -51.24 106.80
N THR A 507 -151.30 -50.53 107.61
CA THR A 507 -151.65 -50.15 108.99
C THR A 507 -152.86 -49.19 108.99
N ASN A 508 -152.92 -48.27 108.04
CA ASN A 508 -154.07 -47.39 107.82
C ASN A 508 -155.34 -48.19 107.50
N LEU A 509 -155.27 -49.22 106.64
CA LEU A 509 -156.41 -50.11 106.34
C LEU A 509 -156.81 -51.00 107.54
N LEU A 510 -155.85 -51.54 108.27
CA LEU A 510 -156.11 -52.34 109.48
C LEU A 510 -156.79 -51.50 110.57
N SER A 511 -156.30 -50.29 110.78
CA SER A 511 -156.86 -49.34 111.74
C SER A 511 -158.25 -48.85 111.32
N LEU A 512 -158.51 -48.65 110.04
CA LEU A 512 -159.86 -48.37 109.50
C LEU A 512 -160.82 -49.52 109.79
N ASN A 513 -160.40 -50.76 109.55
CA ASN A 513 -161.21 -51.94 109.89
C ASN A 513 -161.48 -52.03 111.40
N ALA A 514 -160.47 -51.73 112.24
CA ALA A 514 -160.64 -51.67 113.68
C ALA A 514 -161.57 -50.54 114.14
N ALA A 515 -161.53 -49.36 113.51
CA ALA A 515 -162.42 -48.24 113.78
C ALA A 515 -163.88 -48.55 113.38
N ILE A 516 -164.09 -49.25 112.26
CA ILE A 516 -165.40 -49.72 111.82
C ILE A 516 -165.97 -50.73 112.83
N GLU A 517 -165.18 -51.72 113.24
CA GLU A 517 -165.66 -52.75 114.19
C GLU A 517 -165.89 -52.17 115.59
N ALA A 518 -165.09 -51.17 116.00
CA ALA A 518 -165.32 -50.39 117.21
C ALA A 518 -166.60 -49.53 117.15
N ALA A 519 -166.93 -48.95 115.98
CA ALA A 519 -168.21 -48.26 115.78
C ALA A 519 -169.40 -49.23 115.82
N ARG A 520 -169.21 -50.46 115.34
CA ARG A 520 -170.22 -51.53 115.33
C ARG A 520 -170.57 -52.06 116.73
N ALA A 521 -169.60 -52.07 117.65
CA ALA A 521 -169.77 -52.46 119.05
C ALA A 521 -170.48 -51.40 119.93
N GLY A 522 -170.92 -50.27 119.36
CA GLY A 522 -171.74 -49.26 120.03
C GLY A 522 -171.07 -48.66 121.28
N ALA A 523 -171.78 -48.62 122.41
CA ALA A 523 -171.32 -47.94 123.62
C ALA A 523 -170.02 -48.54 124.21
N HIS A 524 -169.75 -49.83 124.00
CA HIS A 524 -168.54 -50.51 124.51
C HIS A 524 -167.29 -50.30 123.63
N GLY A 525 -167.45 -49.89 122.37
CA GLY A 525 -166.35 -49.70 121.41
C GLY A 525 -165.77 -48.30 121.36
N LYS A 526 -166.35 -47.31 122.05
CA LYS A 526 -165.94 -45.90 121.98
C LYS A 526 -164.46 -45.66 122.28
N GLY A 527 -163.88 -46.36 123.28
CA GLY A 527 -162.45 -46.23 123.60
C GLY A 527 -161.54 -46.81 122.51
N PHE A 528 -161.93 -47.96 121.92
CA PHE A 528 -161.19 -48.59 120.84
C PHE A 528 -161.28 -47.81 119.52
N ALA A 529 -162.41 -47.17 119.24
CA ALA A 529 -162.59 -46.32 118.06
C ALA A 529 -161.62 -45.13 118.09
N VAL A 530 -161.42 -44.50 119.26
CA VAL A 530 -160.46 -43.39 119.41
C VAL A 530 -159.03 -43.85 119.18
N VAL A 531 -158.62 -44.99 119.73
CA VAL A 531 -157.27 -45.54 119.51
C VAL A 531 -157.07 -45.95 118.05
N ALA A 532 -158.08 -46.58 117.42
CA ALA A 532 -158.01 -46.97 116.02
C ALA A 532 -157.90 -45.77 115.08
N ASP A 533 -158.65 -44.68 115.33
CA ASP A 533 -158.55 -43.46 114.53
C ASP A 533 -157.22 -42.72 114.77
N GLU A 534 -156.65 -42.79 115.98
CA GLU A 534 -155.30 -42.26 116.27
C GLU A 534 -154.20 -43.07 115.58
N VAL A 535 -154.31 -44.41 115.57
CA VAL A 535 -153.41 -45.30 114.80
C VAL A 535 -153.55 -45.06 113.30
N ARG A 536 -154.77 -44.82 112.81
CA ARG A 536 -155.04 -44.45 111.42
C ARG A 536 -154.32 -43.17 111.03
N LYS A 537 -154.46 -42.13 111.86
CA LYS A 537 -153.82 -40.84 111.67
C LYS A 537 -152.29 -40.94 111.76
N LEU A 538 -151.76 -41.77 112.66
CA LEU A 538 -150.33 -42.04 112.75
C LEU A 538 -149.80 -42.76 111.51
N ALA A 539 -150.54 -43.76 111.00
CA ALA A 539 -150.20 -44.47 109.78
C ALA A 539 -150.26 -43.56 108.54
N GLU A 540 -151.26 -42.69 108.44
CA GLU A 540 -151.35 -41.66 107.38
C GLU A 540 -150.15 -40.70 107.43
N ASN A 541 -149.77 -40.24 108.64
CA ASN A 541 -148.58 -39.41 108.83
C ASN A 541 -147.26 -40.16 108.52
N SER A 542 -147.16 -41.45 108.84
CA SER A 542 -146.00 -42.28 108.53
C SER A 542 -145.85 -42.53 107.03
N ALA A 543 -146.95 -42.79 106.32
CA ALA A 543 -146.95 -42.93 104.86
C ALA A 543 -146.53 -41.61 104.18
N GLN A 544 -147.07 -40.49 104.65
CA GLN A 544 -146.68 -39.17 104.15
C GLN A 544 -145.19 -38.87 104.41
N SER A 545 -144.69 -39.18 105.62
CA SER A 545 -143.27 -38.99 105.96
C SER A 545 -142.35 -39.89 105.12
N ALA A 546 -142.73 -41.14 104.89
CA ALA A 546 -141.98 -42.07 104.05
C ALA A 546 -141.92 -41.59 102.60
N ASN A 547 -143.02 -41.06 102.06
CA ASN A 547 -143.08 -40.45 100.74
C ASN A 547 -142.18 -39.20 100.64
N ASP A 548 -142.19 -38.35 101.68
CA ASP A 548 -141.33 -37.16 101.70
C ASP A 548 -139.83 -37.54 101.79
N ILE A 549 -139.47 -38.61 102.53
CA ILE A 549 -138.10 -39.14 102.52
C ILE A 549 -137.76 -39.73 101.15
N SER A 550 -138.65 -40.52 100.54
CA SER A 550 -138.45 -41.09 99.21
C SER A 550 -138.15 -40.00 98.18
N LYS A 551 -138.92 -38.90 98.16
CA LYS A 551 -138.65 -37.74 97.28
C LYS A 551 -137.28 -37.10 97.53
N LEU A 552 -136.85 -36.97 98.79
CA LEU A 552 -135.55 -36.43 99.14
C LEU A 552 -134.40 -37.37 98.72
N VAL A 553 -134.59 -38.68 98.87
CA VAL A 553 -133.63 -39.71 98.49
C VAL A 553 -133.53 -39.83 96.97
N ASP A 554 -134.65 -39.80 96.25
CA ASP A 554 -134.69 -39.71 94.78
C ASP A 554 -133.93 -38.48 94.27
N LYS A 555 -134.11 -37.33 94.94
CA LYS A 555 -133.35 -36.13 94.63
C LYS A 555 -131.85 -36.33 94.91
N ALA A 556 -131.49 -36.99 96.02
CA ALA A 556 -130.10 -37.29 96.35
C ALA A 556 -129.46 -38.22 95.30
N VAL A 557 -130.14 -39.28 94.85
CA VAL A 557 -129.68 -40.16 93.77
C VAL A 557 -129.40 -39.35 92.50
N LYS A 558 -130.36 -38.53 92.05
CA LYS A 558 -130.19 -37.69 90.85
C LYS A 558 -129.03 -36.70 90.97
N GLU A 559 -128.83 -36.10 92.14
CA GLU A 559 -127.70 -35.19 92.37
C GLU A 559 -126.36 -35.95 92.45
N THR A 560 -126.32 -37.17 92.98
CA THR A 560 -125.11 -38.02 92.94
C THR A 560 -124.76 -38.48 91.52
N GLU A 561 -125.74 -38.81 90.68
CA GLU A 561 -125.51 -39.13 89.26
C GLU A 561 -124.90 -37.94 88.50
N LYS A 562 -125.43 -36.73 88.72
CA LYS A 562 -124.83 -35.50 88.18
C LYS A 562 -123.40 -35.29 88.70
N GLY A 563 -123.16 -35.58 89.98
CA GLY A 563 -121.84 -35.50 90.60
C GLY A 563 -120.82 -36.46 89.99
N VAL A 564 -121.22 -37.70 89.71
CA VAL A 564 -120.39 -38.69 88.98
C VAL A 564 -120.11 -38.22 87.56
N ALA A 565 -121.12 -37.74 86.84
CA ALA A 565 -120.95 -37.25 85.47
C ALA A 565 -119.95 -36.07 85.41
N ALA A 566 -120.06 -35.10 86.33
CA ALA A 566 -119.12 -34.00 86.45
C ALA A 566 -117.70 -34.48 86.81
N ALA A 567 -117.57 -35.48 87.68
CA ALA A 567 -116.27 -36.04 88.04
C ALA A 567 -115.58 -36.76 86.86
N ILE A 568 -116.35 -37.46 86.02
CA ILE A 568 -115.85 -38.07 84.78
C ILE A 568 -115.35 -36.99 83.81
N GLU A 569 -116.09 -35.90 83.65
CA GLU A 569 -115.68 -34.76 82.83
C GLU A 569 -114.36 -34.14 83.33
N VAL A 570 -114.25 -33.86 84.63
CA VAL A 570 -112.99 -33.36 85.23
C VAL A 570 -111.84 -34.36 85.04
N ASN A 571 -112.10 -35.67 85.12
CA ASN A 571 -111.07 -36.68 84.88
C ASN A 571 -110.57 -36.66 83.43
N LYS A 572 -111.46 -36.42 82.46
CA LYS A 572 -111.12 -36.22 81.06
C LYS A 572 -110.30 -34.94 80.84
N ASP A 573 -110.71 -33.83 81.45
CA ASP A 573 -109.93 -32.58 81.39
C ASP A 573 -108.51 -32.78 81.95
N MET A 574 -108.36 -33.59 83.00
CA MET A 574 -107.05 -33.93 83.56
C MET A 574 -106.21 -34.81 82.62
N GLU A 575 -106.84 -35.66 81.80
CA GLU A 575 -106.16 -36.43 80.75
C GLU A 575 -105.62 -35.49 79.67
N ASP A 576 -106.43 -34.56 79.18
CA ASP A 576 -106.02 -33.54 78.20
C ASP A 576 -104.88 -32.65 78.73
N VAL A 577 -104.93 -32.27 80.02
CA VAL A 577 -103.82 -31.54 80.68
C VAL A 577 -102.56 -32.41 80.78
N SER A 578 -102.70 -33.71 81.08
CA SER A 578 -101.56 -34.63 81.12
C SER A 578 -100.87 -34.74 79.76
N GLU A 579 -101.63 -34.89 78.68
CA GLU A 579 -101.10 -34.90 77.31
C GLU A 579 -100.39 -33.58 76.97
N SER A 580 -100.99 -32.45 77.35
CA SER A 580 -100.39 -31.13 77.15
C SER A 580 -99.05 -30.98 77.90
N VAL A 581 -98.95 -31.48 79.13
CA VAL A 581 -97.70 -31.45 79.91
C VAL A 581 -96.61 -32.34 79.29
N ILE A 582 -96.99 -33.48 78.70
CA ILE A 582 -96.06 -34.33 77.94
C ILE A 582 -95.52 -33.58 76.73
N ALA A 583 -96.39 -32.93 75.95
CA ALA A 583 -95.98 -32.12 74.79
C ALA A 583 -95.03 -30.98 75.19
N VAL A 584 -95.31 -30.27 76.29
CA VAL A 584 -94.41 -29.24 76.84
C VAL A 584 -93.04 -29.82 77.20
N THR A 585 -93.00 -31.01 77.81
CA THR A 585 -91.73 -31.68 78.16
C THR A 585 -90.91 -32.02 76.92
N GLU A 586 -91.56 -32.49 75.84
CA GLU A 586 -90.90 -32.80 74.57
C GLU A 586 -90.34 -31.55 73.87
N MET A 587 -91.09 -30.44 73.90
CA MET A 587 -90.60 -29.14 73.42
C MET A 587 -89.36 -28.66 74.19
N ILE A 588 -89.37 -28.80 75.52
CA ILE A 588 -88.23 -28.41 76.36
C ILE A 588 -86.99 -29.25 76.03
N ASN A 589 -87.15 -30.57 75.82
CA ASN A 589 -86.04 -31.43 75.40
C ASN A 589 -85.46 -31.00 74.04
N SER A 590 -86.32 -30.59 73.10
CA SER A 590 -85.90 -30.05 71.81
C SER A 590 -85.14 -28.73 71.95
N ILE A 591 -85.57 -27.85 72.86
CA ILE A 591 -84.86 -26.61 73.20
C ILE A 591 -83.48 -26.91 73.79
N SER A 592 -83.38 -27.83 74.75
CA SER A 592 -82.09 -28.22 75.34
C SER A 592 -81.11 -28.75 74.29
N SER A 593 -81.56 -29.61 73.38
CA SER A 593 -80.73 -30.10 72.26
C SER A 593 -80.29 -28.97 71.31
N ALA A 594 -81.17 -28.00 71.03
CA ALA A 594 -80.81 -26.84 70.23
C ALA A 594 -79.77 -25.94 70.94
N LEU A 595 -79.86 -25.77 72.25
CA LEU A 595 -78.92 -25.00 73.06
C LEU A 595 -77.52 -25.62 73.11
N ASP A 596 -77.42 -26.95 73.21
CA ASP A 596 -76.13 -27.65 73.12
C ASP A 596 -75.45 -27.39 71.76
N ASN A 597 -76.21 -27.49 70.67
CA ASN A 597 -75.71 -27.18 69.32
C ASN A 597 -75.30 -25.71 69.16
N GLN A 598 -76.06 -24.77 69.72
CA GLN A 598 -75.73 -23.34 69.71
C GLN A 598 -74.45 -23.05 70.49
N THR A 599 -74.28 -23.67 71.66
CA THR A 599 -73.07 -23.54 72.49
C THR A 599 -71.83 -24.04 71.73
N HIS A 600 -71.93 -25.20 71.08
CA HIS A 600 -70.83 -25.72 70.25
C HIS A 600 -70.50 -24.78 69.08
N THR A 601 -71.52 -24.29 68.38
CA THR A 601 -71.35 -23.35 67.25
C THR A 601 -70.67 -22.06 67.69
N PHE A 602 -71.08 -21.48 68.83
CA PHE A 602 -70.49 -20.25 69.35
C PHE A 602 -69.07 -20.45 69.88
N SER A 603 -68.72 -21.66 70.35
CA SER A 603 -67.32 -21.99 70.66
C SER A 603 -66.43 -21.92 69.42
N ILE A 604 -66.92 -22.35 68.25
CA ILE A 604 -66.19 -22.25 66.98
C ILE A 604 -66.09 -20.78 66.53
N ILE A 605 -67.20 -20.04 66.61
CA ILE A 605 -67.20 -18.59 66.29
C ILE A 605 -66.20 -17.85 67.18
N HIS A 606 -66.16 -18.15 68.48
CA HIS A 606 -65.19 -17.56 69.40
C HIS A 606 -63.74 -17.77 68.95
N LYS A 607 -63.39 -19.01 68.56
CA LYS A 607 -62.06 -19.33 68.04
C LYS A 607 -61.75 -18.59 66.73
N ASN A 608 -62.72 -18.47 65.82
CA ASN A 608 -62.56 -17.73 64.58
C ASN A 608 -62.34 -16.23 64.82
N VAL A 609 -63.05 -15.65 65.81
CA VAL A 609 -62.88 -14.24 66.22
C VAL A 609 -61.48 -14.02 66.81
N GLU A 610 -60.96 -14.98 67.57
CA GLU A 610 -59.58 -14.94 68.07
C GLU A 610 -58.55 -14.99 66.94
N SER A 611 -58.72 -15.88 65.95
CA SER A 611 -57.87 -15.90 64.74
C SER A 611 -57.95 -14.60 63.94
N LEU A 612 -59.13 -14.01 63.78
CA LEU A 612 -59.27 -12.70 63.12
C LEU A 612 -58.56 -11.59 63.88
N SER A 613 -58.57 -11.64 65.22
CA SER A 613 -57.82 -10.70 66.06
C SER A 613 -56.32 -10.79 65.77
N GLN A 614 -55.79 -12.01 65.70
CA GLN A 614 -54.37 -12.24 65.37
C GLN A 614 -54.03 -11.70 63.98
N THR A 615 -54.86 -11.98 62.97
CA THR A 615 -54.63 -11.46 61.61
C THR A 615 -54.64 -9.93 61.55
N SER A 616 -55.48 -9.27 62.35
CA SER A 616 -55.49 -7.80 62.43
C SER A 616 -54.19 -7.26 63.06
N GLU A 617 -53.64 -7.94 64.06
CA GLU A 617 -52.33 -7.61 64.64
C GLU A 617 -51.19 -7.82 63.63
N ASP A 618 -51.19 -8.95 62.93
CA ASP A 618 -50.19 -9.27 61.90
C ASP A 618 -50.24 -8.24 60.75
N ASN A 619 -51.43 -7.83 60.32
CA ASN A 619 -51.60 -6.80 59.29
C ASN A 619 -51.00 -5.45 59.70
N ASN A 620 -51.11 -5.07 60.98
CA ASN A 620 -50.49 -3.85 61.48
C ASN A 620 -48.95 -3.94 61.46
N ALA A 621 -48.40 -5.07 61.90
CA ALA A 621 -46.94 -5.30 61.87
C ALA A 621 -46.39 -5.27 60.43
N ILE A 622 -47.08 -5.95 59.50
CA ILE A 622 -46.72 -5.95 58.07
C ILE A 622 -46.84 -4.53 57.49
N ALA A 623 -47.86 -3.77 57.87
CA ALA A 623 -48.01 -2.40 57.40
C ALA A 623 -46.81 -1.52 57.83
N GLU A 624 -46.35 -1.62 59.07
CA GLU A 624 -45.15 -0.91 59.53
C GLU A 624 -43.90 -1.31 58.73
N GLU A 625 -43.71 -2.60 58.46
CA GLU A 625 -42.57 -3.11 57.69
C GLU A 625 -42.59 -2.60 56.24
N ILE A 626 -43.75 -2.64 55.56
CA ILE A 626 -43.87 -2.17 54.18
C ILE A 626 -43.68 -0.65 54.11
N THR A 627 -44.17 0.11 55.10
CA THR A 627 -43.92 1.55 55.18
C THR A 627 -42.41 1.84 55.27
N ALA A 628 -41.69 1.17 56.17
CA ALA A 628 -40.24 1.33 56.30
C ALA A 628 -39.49 0.98 55.00
N ALA A 629 -39.85 -0.15 54.36
CA ALA A 629 -39.26 -0.56 53.09
C ALA A 629 -39.56 0.44 51.96
N SER A 630 -40.76 1.02 51.93
CA SER A 630 -41.16 2.04 50.94
C SER A 630 -40.37 3.33 51.11
N GLU A 631 -40.15 3.78 52.36
CA GLU A 631 -39.29 4.93 52.65
C GLU A 631 -37.84 4.69 52.22
N GLU A 632 -37.30 3.50 52.49
CA GLU A 632 -35.94 3.13 52.07
C GLU A 632 -35.81 3.08 50.54
N LEU A 633 -36.78 2.49 49.83
CA LEU A 633 -36.81 2.47 48.36
C LEU A 633 -36.87 3.86 47.77
N SER A 634 -37.71 4.73 48.34
CA SER A 634 -37.81 6.14 47.93
C SER A 634 -36.46 6.86 48.11
N ALA A 635 -35.82 6.69 49.26
CA ALA A 635 -34.48 7.25 49.54
C ALA A 635 -33.40 6.72 48.59
N LEU A 636 -33.38 5.42 48.31
CA LEU A 636 -32.44 4.79 47.38
C LEU A 636 -32.62 5.33 45.95
N SER A 637 -33.86 5.49 45.51
CA SER A 637 -34.18 6.10 44.22
C SER A 637 -33.71 7.54 44.12
N TYR A 638 -33.93 8.35 45.17
CA TYR A 638 -33.39 9.71 45.23
C TYR A 638 -31.87 9.75 45.16
N ASN A 639 -31.19 8.86 45.90
CA ASN A 639 -29.74 8.74 45.84
C ASN A 639 -29.25 8.35 44.45
N THR A 640 -29.92 7.39 43.79
CA THR A 640 -29.61 6.98 42.41
C THR A 640 -29.75 8.14 41.44
N MET A 641 -30.84 8.90 41.52
CA MET A 641 -31.02 10.13 40.73
C MET A 641 -29.93 11.17 41.02
N SER A 642 -29.51 11.30 42.28
CA SER A 642 -28.42 12.21 42.67
C SER A 642 -27.08 11.79 42.07
N GLU A 643 -26.77 10.50 42.03
CA GLU A 643 -25.57 9.98 41.38
C GLU A 643 -25.61 10.23 39.87
N VAL A 644 -26.75 9.99 39.20
CA VAL A 644 -26.90 10.32 37.78
C VAL A 644 -26.75 11.82 37.52
N LYS A 645 -27.27 12.68 38.42
CA LYS A 645 -27.11 14.16 38.32
C LYS A 645 -25.67 14.65 38.42
N LYS A 646 -24.72 13.84 38.93
CA LYS A 646 -23.29 14.17 38.87
C LYS A 646 -22.74 14.16 37.45
N PHE A 647 -23.44 13.51 36.52
CA PHE A 647 -23.13 13.54 35.10
C PHE A 647 -23.85 14.72 34.43
N TYR A 648 -23.09 15.55 33.71
CA TYR A 648 -23.66 16.54 32.81
C TYR A 648 -24.00 15.82 31.50
N LEU A 649 -25.24 15.37 31.43
CA LEU A 649 -25.83 14.69 30.28
C LEU A 649 -26.02 15.62 29.08
#